data_AF-A0A6P6P1K2-F1
#
_entry.id   AF-A0A6P6P1K2-F1
#
_cell.length_a   1.000
_cell.length_b   1.000
_cell.length_c   1.000
_cell.angle_alpha   90.00
_cell.angle_beta   90.00
_cell.angle_gamma   90.00
#
_symmetry.space_group_name_H-M   'P 1'
#
loop_
_entity.id
_entity.type
_entity.pdbx_description
1 polymer ?
#
loop_
_entity_poly.entity_id
_entity_poly.type
_entity_poly.pdbx_seq_one_letter_code
_entity_poly.pdbx_strand_id
1 'polypeptide(L)'
;MESVGVNLIETAALGRPFQLGMLYDCRKDELIAGIRFWNKEQLQQNICARPQINTNFTVTASDSIKDKSKLLNIEGALNLSVLGGLVQVRGAAKYLKDTKTSFIQQRLTLHYHSSCEFKELTVNQLPPENIPDDDNATHVVTGILYGADACFVFDRQVSSDEEKRTVKGEVKMAVEKLMDIISANANANADLDMNDIENTEFKNFTCTFYGDFQLPSNPATFEDAMKVFADLPKLLKDNQKLAVPLRVWLYPLHKLHSRASKLQKDISMDLIQETESVIESLYTAEMKCSDLLEDSPAAAFAAFHDKIQQMKQNCYKYKLRLMKKLCSVLPNIRGDVMKETTLNDLLQEHKESPFNDRDLTEWLKERERESEIIKSVLRQLEDYGAQVEDNIDAIMMDLEVGNLVSYTFTSLDCSDIILQKQKIYLNSSTKEEKVEISPDINQKSWLTAKIQKTMRRNLEIFKSLIDSKDCKPAKFIVSSKEMVNNPGSCILLYESEREEAVCFTPPSKPVCPVTEEVKGQSVFLKVVPPSCPATVELRLLYKVKQDSVWRSEAVLKDQHTVTLTDLRSRAEYEIKCAALGKLNYTRESDVMHVRIIEKKLITALDCVIDNLSFTENKCSELLTDPRTNTFSTFHKKIEDMKRFCQEYRQDFSVKMQSLIRSVQACEEETCALTDLLQAHEESPFNTQDLQEWIREKEKELNTVHEFLQHLLDSGAEVKLSLDTVLSDIKVENVVCYTFSSLEQTDKLLSEQEHYLKAQTVEINPGTSPQVLTWLTGNIREKMREHLFVFKELMTSHDGQSTTFIVSSQDHQNHPGSCILLYEHGCEEAVCFTPPSQPVCPVTEEVTGQSVVLKVVPPSCPATVELRLLYKVKEDSVWRSEAVLKDQHTVTLTDLRSRAEYEIKCAALGKLNYTRESDVITVNTQSDMRSSAGLKISQFFAYTSRITGWK
;
A
#
# COMPACT_ATOMS: atom_id res chain seq x y z
N MET A 1 42.12 23.11 -73.50
CA MET A 1 42.06 23.82 -74.79
C MET A 1 42.20 22.74 -75.85
N GLU A 2 41.26 22.50 -76.76
CA GLU A 2 39.93 23.08 -77.00
C GLU A 2 38.90 21.92 -77.01
N SER A 3 37.58 22.06 -77.13
CA SER A 3 36.68 23.22 -77.16
C SER A 3 35.40 22.86 -76.38
N VAL A 4 34.71 23.83 -75.77
CA VAL A 4 33.30 23.65 -75.38
C VAL A 4 32.46 24.00 -76.61
N GLY A 5 31.81 23.01 -77.21
CA GLY A 5 31.03 23.17 -78.43
C GLY A 5 29.86 24.15 -78.26
N VAL A 6 29.64 24.99 -79.29
CA VAL A 6 28.67 26.11 -79.33
C VAL A 6 28.77 26.98 -78.05
N ASN A 7 27.90 27.12 -77.04
CA ASN A 7 26.47 26.85 -76.85
C ASN A 7 25.67 28.17 -76.77
N LEU A 8 24.36 28.03 -76.51
CA LEU A 8 23.31 29.05 -76.34
C LEU A 8 22.72 28.85 -74.92
N ILE A 9 22.52 29.91 -74.12
CA ILE A 9 21.96 29.76 -72.75
C ILE A 9 20.43 29.82 -72.82
N GLU A 10 19.75 28.91 -72.12
CA GLU A 10 18.29 28.87 -72.01
C GLU A 10 17.85 29.26 -70.59
N THR A 11 16.87 30.15 -70.43
CA THR A 11 16.50 30.73 -69.13
C THR A 11 14.99 31.04 -69.03
N ALA A 12 14.43 30.98 -67.82
CA ALA A 12 13.02 31.29 -67.58
C ALA A 12 12.77 32.81 -67.58
N ALA A 13 11.71 33.26 -68.25
CA ALA A 13 11.39 34.67 -68.37
C ALA A 13 10.88 35.30 -67.07
N LEU A 14 10.05 34.56 -66.31
CA LEU A 14 9.49 34.94 -65.01
C LEU A 14 8.73 36.28 -65.03
N GLY A 15 7.97 36.53 -66.10
CA GLY A 15 7.20 37.75 -66.33
C GLY A 15 8.04 39.00 -66.66
N ARG A 16 9.34 38.85 -66.92
CA ARG A 16 10.20 39.94 -67.41
C ARG A 16 9.89 40.23 -68.90
N PRO A 17 9.88 41.50 -69.35
CA PRO A 17 9.41 41.89 -70.69
C PRO A 17 10.49 41.68 -71.78
N PHE A 18 10.92 40.43 -71.98
CA PHE A 18 11.90 40.06 -73.00
C PHE A 18 11.40 40.33 -74.43
N GLN A 19 12.32 40.79 -75.30
CA GLN A 19 12.09 40.99 -76.73
C GLN A 19 13.36 40.59 -77.50
N LEU A 20 13.20 40.09 -78.73
CA LEU A 20 14.33 39.71 -79.59
C LEU A 20 15.26 40.91 -79.86
N GLY A 21 16.57 40.67 -79.80
CA GLY A 21 17.60 41.68 -79.95
C GLY A 21 17.90 42.52 -78.71
N MET A 22 17.18 42.35 -77.60
CA MET A 22 17.54 43.00 -76.32
C MET A 22 18.86 42.46 -75.75
N LEU A 23 19.59 43.30 -75.03
CA LEU A 23 20.79 42.92 -74.29
C LEU A 23 20.44 42.42 -72.88
N TYR A 24 21.24 41.49 -72.36
CA TYR A 24 21.05 40.87 -71.04
C TYR A 24 22.41 40.66 -70.35
N ASP A 25 22.43 40.79 -69.03
CA ASP A 25 23.59 40.49 -68.20
C ASP A 25 23.38 39.26 -67.33
N CYS A 26 23.88 38.11 -67.76
CA CYS A 26 23.87 36.87 -66.97
C CYS A 26 24.64 36.96 -65.65
N ARG A 27 25.51 37.96 -65.44
CA ARG A 27 26.13 38.21 -64.13
C ARG A 27 25.06 38.63 -63.11
N LYS A 28 24.14 39.51 -63.50
CA LYS A 28 23.11 40.10 -62.62
C LYS A 28 21.71 39.49 -62.78
N ASP A 29 21.48 38.72 -63.84
CA ASP A 29 20.15 38.35 -64.37
C ASP A 29 19.26 39.55 -64.74
N GLU A 30 19.91 40.61 -65.24
CA GLU A 30 19.31 41.90 -65.57
C GLU A 30 19.09 42.08 -67.09
N LEU A 31 17.91 42.59 -67.46
CA LEU A 31 17.55 42.93 -68.84
C LEU A 31 17.86 44.40 -69.10
N ILE A 32 18.74 44.70 -70.06
CA ILE A 32 19.19 46.08 -70.33
C ILE A 32 18.12 46.80 -71.14
N ALA A 33 17.38 47.69 -70.46
CA ALA A 33 16.24 48.39 -71.06
C ALA A 33 16.68 49.45 -72.10
N GLY A 34 15.88 49.60 -73.16
CA GLY A 34 16.06 50.65 -74.18
C GLY A 34 17.14 50.36 -75.23
N ILE A 35 18.10 49.48 -74.95
CA ILE A 35 19.18 49.11 -75.88
C ILE A 35 18.86 47.79 -76.59
N ARG A 36 19.19 47.71 -77.88
CA ARG A 36 19.14 46.48 -78.69
C ARG A 36 20.43 46.33 -79.50
N PHE A 37 20.81 45.11 -79.82
CA PHE A 37 22.03 44.84 -80.59
C PHE A 37 21.90 45.14 -82.09
N TRP A 38 20.66 45.08 -82.61
CA TRP A 38 20.33 45.34 -84.01
C TRP A 38 19.18 46.33 -84.11
N ASN A 39 19.16 47.10 -85.20
CA ASN A 39 18.04 48.00 -85.48
C ASN A 39 16.75 47.23 -85.84
N LYS A 40 15.62 47.95 -85.85
CA LYS A 40 14.28 47.37 -85.97
C LYS A 40 14.08 46.67 -87.31
N GLU A 41 14.64 47.24 -88.37
CA GLU A 41 14.50 46.79 -89.75
C GLU A 41 15.30 45.49 -89.98
N GLN A 42 16.54 45.44 -89.49
CA GLN A 42 17.37 44.22 -89.43
C GLN A 42 16.64 43.10 -88.68
N LEU A 43 16.11 43.39 -87.48
CA LEU A 43 15.36 42.41 -86.68
C LEU A 43 14.14 41.89 -87.45
N GLN A 44 13.29 42.77 -87.98
CA GLN A 44 12.06 42.37 -88.68
C GLN A 44 12.31 41.50 -89.93
N GLN A 45 13.46 41.65 -90.60
CA GLN A 45 13.82 40.81 -91.75
C GLN A 45 14.37 39.42 -91.38
N ASN A 46 14.80 39.22 -90.12
CA ASN A 46 15.52 38.01 -89.69
C ASN A 46 14.81 37.20 -88.58
N ILE A 47 13.55 37.55 -88.26
CA ILE A 47 12.72 36.79 -87.32
C ILE A 47 12.06 35.61 -88.04
N CYS A 48 12.39 34.39 -87.60
CA CYS A 48 11.60 33.19 -87.88
C CYS A 48 10.58 33.01 -86.74
N ALA A 49 9.32 32.73 -87.08
CA ALA A 49 8.25 32.45 -86.12
C ALA A 49 7.56 31.12 -86.49
N ARG A 50 7.40 30.23 -85.51
CA ARG A 50 6.69 28.94 -85.65
C ARG A 50 5.67 28.75 -84.52
N PRO A 51 4.48 28.18 -84.80
CA PRO A 51 3.60 27.68 -83.75
C PRO A 51 4.33 26.64 -82.91
N GLN A 52 4.24 26.75 -81.59
CA GLN A 52 4.76 25.78 -80.64
C GLN A 52 3.73 25.60 -79.53
N ILE A 53 2.64 24.91 -79.89
CA ILE A 53 1.47 24.72 -79.03
C ILE A 53 1.71 23.50 -78.14
N ASN A 54 1.75 23.73 -76.83
CA ASN A 54 1.81 22.69 -75.81
C ASN A 54 1.06 23.21 -74.58
N THR A 55 0.15 22.40 -74.02
CA THR A 55 -0.64 22.78 -72.84
C THR A 55 -0.58 21.65 -71.83
N ASN A 56 -0.02 21.92 -70.65
CA ASN A 56 0.16 20.99 -69.55
C ASN A 56 -0.45 21.56 -68.26
N PHE A 57 -0.85 20.68 -67.35
CA PHE A 57 -1.24 21.05 -65.99
C PHE A 57 -0.59 20.11 -64.98
N THR A 58 -0.37 20.61 -63.77
CA THR A 58 0.27 19.89 -62.67
C THR A 58 -0.36 20.32 -61.34
N VAL A 59 -0.84 19.36 -60.55
CA VAL A 59 -1.26 19.60 -59.16
C VAL A 59 -0.15 19.15 -58.21
N THR A 60 0.15 19.95 -57.19
CA THR A 60 1.13 19.62 -56.14
C THR A 60 0.64 20.08 -54.76
N ALA A 61 1.03 19.35 -53.71
CA ALA A 61 0.86 19.75 -52.31
C ALA A 61 2.17 20.24 -51.66
N SER A 62 3.26 20.35 -52.44
CA SER A 62 4.54 20.86 -51.95
C SER A 62 4.70 22.35 -52.23
N ASP A 63 5.13 23.10 -51.21
CA ASP A 63 5.39 24.54 -51.25
C ASP A 63 6.90 24.87 -51.27
N SER A 64 7.77 23.85 -51.31
CA SER A 64 9.23 24.01 -51.19
C SER A 64 9.85 24.87 -52.30
N ILE A 65 10.97 25.53 -52.01
CA ILE A 65 11.75 26.32 -52.97
C ILE A 65 12.10 25.48 -54.20
N LYS A 66 12.50 24.22 -53.98
CA LYS A 66 12.92 23.28 -55.03
C LYS A 66 11.75 22.88 -55.93
N ASP A 67 10.60 22.54 -55.35
CA ASP A 67 9.42 22.13 -56.12
C ASP A 67 8.79 23.29 -56.86
N LYS A 68 8.74 24.49 -56.27
CA LYS A 68 8.29 25.73 -56.94
C LYS A 68 9.18 26.09 -58.13
N SER A 69 10.49 25.99 -57.96
CA SER A 69 11.46 26.27 -59.02
C SER A 69 11.33 25.28 -60.17
N LYS A 70 11.19 23.98 -59.86
CA LYS A 70 10.88 22.94 -60.84
C LYS A 70 9.55 23.18 -61.57
N LEU A 71 8.50 23.61 -60.85
CA LEU A 71 7.16 23.83 -61.41
C LEU A 71 7.15 24.93 -62.49
N LEU A 72 7.98 25.97 -62.31
CA LEU A 72 8.15 27.09 -63.23
C LEU A 72 9.42 26.99 -64.11
N ASN A 73 9.99 25.79 -64.25
CA ASN A 73 11.18 25.49 -65.07
C ASN A 73 12.39 26.41 -64.81
N ILE A 74 12.64 26.73 -63.54
CA ILE A 74 13.81 27.47 -63.06
C ILE A 74 14.93 26.47 -62.78
N GLU A 75 16.05 26.65 -63.48
CA GLU A 75 17.19 25.74 -63.46
C GLU A 75 18.49 26.48 -63.10
N GLY A 76 19.42 25.77 -62.44
CA GLY A 76 20.77 26.26 -62.13
C GLY A 76 20.80 27.56 -61.31
N ALA A 77 21.80 28.39 -61.56
CA ALA A 77 22.09 29.57 -60.76
C ALA A 77 20.99 30.66 -60.79
N LEU A 78 20.00 30.58 -61.71
CA LEU A 78 18.85 31.49 -61.75
C LEU A 78 18.01 31.39 -60.47
N ASN A 79 17.91 30.21 -59.84
CA ASN A 79 17.14 30.06 -58.59
C ASN A 79 17.74 30.92 -57.47
N LEU A 80 19.08 30.91 -57.31
CA LEU A 80 19.77 31.78 -56.37
C LEU A 80 19.55 33.27 -56.68
N SER A 81 19.39 33.66 -57.95
CA SER A 81 19.06 35.03 -58.35
C SER A 81 17.62 35.44 -57.97
N VAL A 82 16.67 34.50 -57.99
CA VAL A 82 15.30 34.74 -57.51
C VAL A 82 15.29 34.85 -55.98
N LEU A 83 15.94 33.92 -55.28
CA LEU A 83 16.06 33.89 -53.81
C LEU A 83 16.83 35.10 -53.27
N GLY A 84 17.93 35.48 -53.91
CA GLY A 84 18.68 36.70 -53.59
C GLY A 84 17.96 37.99 -54.01
N GLY A 85 16.82 37.91 -54.70
CA GLY A 85 16.03 39.08 -55.10
C GLY A 85 16.63 39.92 -56.24
N LEU A 86 17.65 39.42 -56.95
CA LEU A 86 18.17 40.02 -58.19
C LEU A 86 17.08 40.04 -59.26
N VAL A 87 16.26 38.98 -59.35
CA VAL A 87 15.18 38.86 -60.34
C VAL A 87 13.86 39.39 -59.78
N GLN A 88 13.37 40.50 -60.34
CA GLN A 88 12.00 40.98 -60.09
C GLN A 88 10.98 40.18 -60.90
N VAL A 89 10.54 39.06 -60.34
CA VAL A 89 9.45 38.21 -60.87
C VAL A 89 8.12 38.96 -61.01
N ARG A 90 7.34 38.64 -62.04
CA ARG A 90 6.02 39.21 -62.35
C ARG A 90 5.06 38.12 -62.85
N GLY A 91 3.78 38.46 -63.05
CA GLY A 91 2.78 37.53 -63.57
C GLY A 91 2.62 36.28 -62.70
N ALA A 92 2.54 35.11 -63.32
CA ALA A 92 2.49 33.81 -62.65
C ALA A 92 3.66 33.58 -61.68
N ALA A 93 4.87 34.02 -62.07
CA ALA A 93 6.10 33.84 -61.28
C ALA A 93 6.11 34.61 -59.95
N LYS A 94 5.09 35.43 -59.64
CA LYS A 94 4.86 35.93 -58.26
C LYS A 94 4.66 34.80 -57.25
N TYR A 95 4.16 33.63 -57.68
CA TYR A 95 4.01 32.42 -56.86
C TYR A 95 5.31 32.02 -56.12
N LEU A 96 6.48 32.32 -56.69
CA LEU A 96 7.79 32.07 -56.06
C LEU A 96 8.03 32.84 -54.76
N LYS A 97 7.23 33.89 -54.49
CA LYS A 97 7.31 34.73 -53.29
C LYS A 97 6.13 34.54 -52.35
N ASP A 98 5.10 33.82 -52.79
CA ASP A 98 4.13 33.20 -51.89
C ASP A 98 4.82 32.02 -51.21
N THR A 99 4.75 31.95 -49.89
CA THR A 99 5.29 30.86 -49.08
C THR A 99 4.33 30.63 -47.92
N LYS A 100 4.10 29.37 -47.56
CA LYS A 100 3.34 29.01 -46.37
C LYS A 100 3.91 29.70 -45.14
N THR A 101 3.01 30.16 -44.27
CA THR A 101 3.39 30.82 -43.01
C THR A 101 3.39 29.87 -41.82
N SER A 102 2.94 28.62 -42.02
CA SER A 102 2.58 27.64 -40.99
C SER A 102 2.64 26.20 -41.53
N PHE A 103 2.89 25.21 -40.68
CA PHE A 103 2.69 23.79 -41.03
C PHE A 103 1.24 23.30 -40.87
N ILE A 104 0.42 23.94 -40.01
CA ILE A 104 -1.03 23.65 -39.92
C ILE A 104 -1.86 24.23 -41.08
N GLN A 105 -1.27 25.07 -41.92
CA GLN A 105 -1.81 25.41 -43.24
C GLN A 105 -1.73 24.19 -44.18
N GLN A 106 -2.87 23.70 -44.71
CA GLN A 106 -2.90 22.86 -45.92
C GLN A 106 -2.80 23.77 -47.15
N ARG A 107 -2.03 23.34 -48.16
CA ARG A 107 -1.88 24.03 -49.45
C ARG A 107 -1.91 23.04 -50.61
N LEU A 108 -2.64 23.39 -51.67
CA LEU A 108 -2.65 22.69 -52.96
C LEU A 108 -2.42 23.72 -54.06
N THR A 109 -1.41 23.53 -54.91
CA THR A 109 -1.18 24.39 -56.08
C THR A 109 -1.54 23.64 -57.36
N LEU A 110 -2.48 24.17 -58.12
CA LEU A 110 -2.71 23.83 -59.52
C LEU A 110 -1.93 24.79 -60.40
N HIS A 111 -0.94 24.27 -61.14
CA HIS A 111 -0.25 24.99 -62.19
C HIS A 111 -0.82 24.62 -63.57
N TYR A 112 -1.16 25.63 -64.36
CA TYR A 112 -1.45 25.55 -65.79
C TYR A 112 -0.30 26.20 -66.55
N HIS A 113 0.22 25.51 -67.56
CA HIS A 113 1.29 25.99 -68.44
C HIS A 113 0.83 25.83 -69.89
N SER A 114 0.85 26.90 -70.68
CA SER A 114 0.59 26.78 -72.12
C SER A 114 1.49 27.67 -72.97
N SER A 115 2.28 27.05 -73.85
CA SER A 115 2.99 27.75 -74.93
C SER A 115 2.13 27.82 -76.20
N CYS A 116 2.36 28.84 -77.04
CA CYS A 116 1.64 29.02 -78.29
C CYS A 116 2.56 29.23 -79.51
N GLU A 117 3.66 29.98 -79.36
CA GLU A 117 4.48 30.45 -80.47
C GLU A 117 5.94 30.58 -80.05
N PHE A 118 6.86 30.16 -80.90
CA PHE A 118 8.29 30.35 -80.70
C PHE A 118 8.86 31.26 -81.80
N LYS A 119 9.63 32.27 -81.42
CA LYS A 119 10.30 33.22 -82.33
C LYS A 119 11.81 33.20 -82.12
N GLU A 120 12.59 33.12 -83.20
CA GLU A 120 14.06 33.15 -83.20
C GLU A 120 14.63 34.12 -84.24
N LEU A 121 15.88 34.55 -84.03
CA LEU A 121 16.66 35.34 -84.97
C LEU A 121 17.65 34.45 -85.74
N THR A 122 17.70 34.58 -87.07
CA THR A 122 18.73 33.93 -87.91
C THR A 122 20.06 34.68 -87.79
N VAL A 123 20.76 34.53 -86.66
CA VAL A 123 21.96 35.31 -86.30
C VAL A 123 23.04 35.35 -87.41
N ASN A 124 23.21 34.25 -88.15
CA ASN A 124 24.19 34.13 -89.24
C ASN A 124 23.91 35.06 -90.45
N GLN A 125 22.73 35.67 -90.55
CA GLN A 125 22.34 36.59 -91.63
C GLN A 125 22.40 38.07 -91.20
N LEU A 126 22.70 38.34 -89.93
CA LEU A 126 22.76 39.68 -89.36
C LEU A 126 24.22 40.18 -89.29
N PRO A 127 24.50 41.45 -89.65
CA PRO A 127 25.85 42.00 -89.53
C PRO A 127 26.22 42.23 -88.05
N PRO A 128 27.53 42.19 -87.70
CA PRO A 128 28.01 42.73 -86.44
C PRO A 128 27.93 44.27 -86.50
N GLU A 129 27.08 44.87 -85.67
CA GLU A 129 26.86 46.32 -85.64
C GLU A 129 27.72 47.01 -84.57
N ASN A 130 28.11 48.26 -84.82
CA ASN A 130 29.13 48.98 -84.06
C ASN A 130 28.50 49.71 -82.85
N ILE A 131 28.13 48.93 -81.83
CA ILE A 131 27.64 49.43 -80.54
C ILE A 131 28.81 50.07 -79.77
N PRO A 132 28.61 51.13 -78.96
CA PRO A 132 29.62 51.57 -78.00
C PRO A 132 30.11 50.42 -77.10
N ASP A 133 31.35 50.52 -76.61
CA ASP A 133 31.95 49.54 -75.68
C ASP A 133 31.19 49.54 -74.33
N ASP A 134 30.10 48.78 -74.26
CA ASP A 134 29.22 48.66 -73.10
C ASP A 134 29.55 47.41 -72.25
N ASP A 135 30.20 47.62 -71.11
CA ASP A 135 30.48 46.57 -70.12
C ASP A 135 29.20 46.06 -69.43
N ASN A 136 28.03 46.70 -69.60
CA ASN A 136 26.81 46.31 -68.89
C ASN A 136 26.12 45.06 -69.47
N ALA A 137 26.52 44.54 -70.64
CA ALA A 137 25.86 43.39 -71.28
C ALA A 137 26.82 42.21 -71.52
N THR A 138 26.31 40.98 -71.40
CA THR A 138 27.09 39.75 -71.69
C THR A 138 26.45 38.85 -72.76
N HIS A 139 25.15 38.98 -73.00
CA HIS A 139 24.39 38.20 -73.97
C HIS A 139 23.35 39.06 -74.72
N VAL A 140 22.89 38.56 -75.87
CA VAL A 140 21.75 39.12 -76.63
C VAL A 140 20.64 38.07 -76.75
N VAL A 141 19.38 38.51 -76.67
CA VAL A 141 18.19 37.66 -76.78
C VAL A 141 17.94 37.25 -78.24
N THR A 142 18.09 35.97 -78.57
CA THR A 142 17.98 35.44 -79.94
C THR A 142 16.84 34.44 -80.14
N GLY A 143 16.22 33.95 -79.06
CA GLY A 143 15.01 33.12 -79.14
C GLY A 143 14.08 33.37 -77.97
N ILE A 144 12.75 33.31 -78.19
CA ILE A 144 11.73 33.43 -77.14
C ILE A 144 10.57 32.46 -77.46
N LEU A 145 10.19 31.67 -76.46
CA LEU A 145 8.93 30.91 -76.42
C LEU A 145 7.88 31.77 -75.72
N TYR A 146 6.78 32.03 -76.40
CA TYR A 146 5.62 32.79 -75.92
C TYR A 146 4.49 31.85 -75.47
N GLY A 147 3.74 32.28 -74.46
CA GLY A 147 2.63 31.56 -73.88
C GLY A 147 2.02 32.29 -72.69
N ALA A 148 1.46 31.55 -71.73
CA ALA A 148 1.03 32.05 -70.44
C ALA A 148 1.05 30.92 -69.39
N ASP A 149 1.51 31.23 -68.18
CA ASP A 149 1.40 30.36 -67.01
C ASP A 149 0.31 30.87 -66.05
N ALA A 150 -0.22 29.98 -65.21
CA ALA A 150 -1.11 30.33 -64.10
C ALA A 150 -1.00 29.33 -62.94
N CYS A 151 -0.78 29.84 -61.72
CA CYS A 151 -0.87 29.10 -60.47
C CYS A 151 -2.15 29.51 -59.72
N PHE A 152 -3.00 28.52 -59.43
CA PHE A 152 -4.10 28.62 -58.47
C PHE A 152 -3.61 27.98 -57.17
N VAL A 153 -3.41 28.79 -56.14
CA VAL A 153 -2.96 28.35 -54.81
C VAL A 153 -4.19 28.24 -53.93
N PHE A 154 -4.54 27.02 -53.54
CA PHE A 154 -5.65 26.74 -52.65
C PHE A 154 -5.12 26.54 -51.23
N ASP A 155 -5.56 27.36 -50.28
CA ASP A 155 -5.14 27.32 -48.88
C ASP A 155 -6.32 27.03 -47.94
N ARG A 156 -6.10 26.14 -46.97
CA ARG A 156 -7.01 25.85 -45.85
C ARG A 156 -6.23 25.84 -44.55
N GLN A 157 -6.76 26.46 -43.51
CA GLN A 157 -6.22 26.31 -42.15
C GLN A 157 -6.83 25.07 -41.49
N VAL A 158 -5.99 24.26 -40.85
CA VAL A 158 -6.37 23.06 -40.08
C VAL A 158 -6.49 23.46 -38.60
N SER A 159 -7.52 22.99 -37.91
CA SER A 159 -7.65 23.19 -36.46
C SER A 159 -6.63 22.37 -35.66
N SER A 160 -6.39 22.72 -34.40
CA SER A 160 -5.48 21.96 -33.51
C SER A 160 -5.91 20.50 -33.28
N ASP A 161 -7.17 20.21 -33.53
CA ASP A 161 -7.85 18.98 -33.10
C ASP A 161 -8.02 17.98 -34.27
N GLU A 162 -7.77 18.42 -35.50
CA GLU A 162 -7.67 17.57 -36.69
C GLU A 162 -6.36 16.77 -36.66
N GLU A 163 -6.44 15.44 -36.47
CA GLU A 163 -5.24 14.60 -36.35
C GLU A 163 -4.28 14.75 -37.55
N LYS A 164 -3.00 15.04 -37.25
CA LYS A 164 -1.89 15.17 -38.22
C LYS A 164 -1.66 13.94 -39.12
N ARG A 165 -2.35 12.81 -38.87
CA ARG A 165 -2.38 11.62 -39.72
C ARG A 165 -3.48 11.68 -40.79
N THR A 166 -4.70 12.07 -40.41
CA THR A 166 -5.85 12.24 -41.32
C THR A 166 -5.54 13.27 -42.39
N VAL A 167 -5.00 14.43 -41.98
CA VAL A 167 -4.53 15.53 -42.84
C VAL A 167 -3.64 15.07 -44.00
N LYS A 168 -2.71 14.12 -43.77
CA LYS A 168 -1.82 13.63 -44.84
C LYS A 168 -2.52 12.68 -45.82
N GLY A 169 -3.58 11.99 -45.40
CA GLY A 169 -4.46 11.23 -46.27
C GLY A 169 -5.34 12.17 -47.11
N GLU A 170 -6.01 13.12 -46.44
CA GLU A 170 -6.86 14.14 -47.06
C GLU A 170 -6.15 14.90 -48.18
N VAL A 171 -4.97 15.46 -47.89
CA VAL A 171 -4.18 16.22 -48.89
C VAL A 171 -3.84 15.36 -50.11
N LYS A 172 -3.54 14.07 -49.94
CA LYS A 172 -3.28 13.16 -51.06
C LYS A 172 -4.56 12.89 -51.87
N MET A 173 -5.67 12.60 -51.21
CA MET A 173 -6.96 12.37 -51.88
C MET A 173 -7.45 13.63 -52.61
N ALA A 174 -7.22 14.82 -52.05
CA ALA A 174 -7.55 16.09 -52.68
C ALA A 174 -6.71 16.39 -53.93
N VAL A 175 -5.42 16.01 -53.96
CA VAL A 175 -4.59 16.04 -55.18
C VAL A 175 -5.17 15.11 -56.25
N GLU A 176 -5.50 13.86 -55.87
CA GLU A 176 -6.02 12.85 -56.79
C GLU A 176 -7.39 13.27 -57.37
N LYS A 177 -8.34 13.67 -56.51
CA LYS A 177 -9.67 14.15 -56.91
C LYS A 177 -9.63 15.43 -57.74
N LEU A 178 -8.72 16.36 -57.45
CA LEU A 178 -8.54 17.57 -58.26
C LEU A 178 -7.99 17.22 -59.66
N MET A 179 -7.04 16.28 -59.76
CA MET A 179 -6.55 15.78 -61.05
C MET A 179 -7.66 15.07 -61.84
N ASP A 180 -8.55 14.31 -61.20
CA ASP A 180 -9.69 13.68 -61.86
C ASP A 180 -10.70 14.71 -62.40
N ILE A 181 -11.06 15.73 -61.60
CA ILE A 181 -11.94 16.84 -62.02
C ILE A 181 -11.36 17.59 -63.22
N ILE A 182 -10.07 17.93 -63.18
CA ILE A 182 -9.37 18.60 -64.29
C ILE A 182 -9.35 17.70 -65.53
N SER A 183 -9.10 16.40 -65.36
CA SER A 183 -9.05 15.44 -66.47
C SER A 183 -10.42 15.20 -67.11
N ALA A 184 -11.51 15.25 -66.35
CA ALA A 184 -12.86 15.23 -66.88
C ALA A 184 -13.16 16.50 -67.69
N ASN A 185 -12.86 17.68 -67.14
CA ASN A 185 -13.09 18.98 -67.76
C ASN A 185 -12.26 19.16 -69.06
N ALA A 186 -11.00 18.70 -69.07
CA ALA A 186 -10.13 18.75 -70.24
C ALA A 186 -10.57 17.85 -71.42
N ASN A 187 -11.37 16.81 -71.16
CA ASN A 187 -11.82 15.85 -72.18
C ASN A 187 -13.22 16.17 -72.74
N ALA A 188 -13.94 17.14 -72.19
CA ALA A 188 -15.35 17.38 -72.52
C ALA A 188 -15.59 18.78 -73.11
N ASN A 189 -16.02 18.85 -74.37
CA ASN A 189 -16.73 20.01 -74.93
C ASN A 189 -18.21 20.03 -74.47
N ALA A 190 -18.48 19.59 -73.23
CA ALA A 190 -19.80 19.58 -72.63
C ALA A 190 -19.83 20.63 -71.52
N ASP A 191 -20.97 21.28 -71.34
CA ASP A 191 -21.26 22.03 -70.12
C ASP A 191 -21.36 21.02 -68.97
N LEU A 192 -20.24 20.76 -68.30
CA LEU A 192 -20.24 20.14 -66.98
C LEU A 192 -20.94 21.10 -66.04
N ASP A 193 -22.19 20.80 -65.69
CA ASP A 193 -22.93 21.60 -64.74
C ASP A 193 -22.21 21.52 -63.38
N MET A 194 -21.56 22.63 -62.99
CA MET A 194 -20.75 22.72 -61.79
C MET A 194 -21.56 22.44 -60.50
N ASN A 195 -22.89 22.39 -60.58
CA ASN A 195 -23.77 21.97 -59.50
C ASN A 195 -23.70 20.45 -59.20
N ASP A 196 -23.35 19.60 -60.18
CA ASP A 196 -23.24 18.14 -59.99
C ASP A 196 -21.96 17.73 -59.23
N ILE A 197 -20.99 18.63 -59.08
CA ILE A 197 -19.73 18.38 -58.37
C ILE A 197 -19.92 18.68 -56.88
N GLU A 198 -20.37 17.68 -56.10
CA GLU A 198 -20.48 17.76 -54.62
C GLU A 198 -19.09 17.81 -53.93
N ASN A 199 -18.39 18.93 -54.10
CA ASN A 199 -17.03 19.16 -53.59
C ASN A 199 -17.00 19.71 -52.16
N THR A 200 -17.70 19.05 -51.25
CA THR A 200 -17.71 19.35 -49.80
C THR A 200 -16.31 19.50 -49.21
N GLU A 201 -15.36 18.66 -49.64
CA GLU A 201 -13.93 18.69 -49.27
C GLU A 201 -13.23 20.03 -49.57
N PHE A 202 -13.60 20.72 -50.65
CA PHE A 202 -12.92 21.93 -51.12
C PHE A 202 -13.57 23.24 -50.63
N LYS A 203 -14.78 23.19 -50.04
CA LYS A 203 -15.52 24.38 -49.57
C LYS A 203 -14.78 25.24 -48.53
N ASN A 204 -13.80 24.66 -47.84
CA ASN A 204 -12.99 25.34 -46.83
C ASN A 204 -11.63 25.84 -47.36
N PHE A 205 -11.38 25.76 -48.68
CA PHE A 205 -10.18 26.30 -49.30
C PHE A 205 -10.44 27.67 -49.93
N THR A 206 -9.62 28.66 -49.59
CA THR A 206 -9.54 29.94 -50.31
C THR A 206 -8.61 29.79 -51.51
N CYS A 207 -8.86 30.52 -52.59
CA CYS A 207 -7.98 30.55 -53.77
C CYS A 207 -7.21 31.87 -53.85
N THR A 208 -5.90 31.79 -54.09
CA THR A 208 -5.06 32.92 -54.50
C THR A 208 -4.51 32.65 -55.90
N PHE A 209 -4.76 33.58 -56.83
CA PHE A 209 -4.39 33.44 -58.24
C PHE A 209 -3.14 34.25 -58.61
N TYR A 210 -2.18 33.58 -59.22
CA TYR A 210 -1.02 34.19 -59.87
C TYR A 210 -0.94 33.72 -61.32
N GLY A 211 -1.25 34.58 -62.30
CA GLY A 211 -1.18 34.20 -63.70
C GLY A 211 -0.79 35.35 -64.62
N ASP A 212 -0.49 35.00 -65.86
CA ASP A 212 -0.15 35.96 -66.93
C ASP A 212 -1.39 36.44 -67.72
N PHE A 213 -2.58 36.00 -67.31
CA PHE A 213 -3.86 36.27 -67.94
C PHE A 213 -4.52 37.56 -67.41
N GLN A 214 -5.10 38.35 -68.30
CA GLN A 214 -5.95 39.48 -67.92
C GLN A 214 -7.39 38.99 -67.64
N LEU A 215 -7.72 38.79 -66.37
CA LEU A 215 -9.07 38.41 -65.92
C LEU A 215 -9.90 39.65 -65.53
N PRO A 216 -11.25 39.61 -65.64
CA PRO A 216 -12.12 40.65 -65.08
C PRO A 216 -12.05 40.75 -63.55
N SER A 217 -11.84 39.60 -62.90
CA SER A 217 -11.67 39.43 -61.46
C SER A 217 -10.86 38.16 -61.20
N ASN A 218 -9.96 38.18 -60.22
CA ASN A 218 -9.25 36.97 -59.80
C ASN A 218 -10.21 36.03 -59.05
N PRO A 219 -10.10 34.70 -59.22
CA PRO A 219 -10.88 33.74 -58.44
C PRO A 219 -10.43 33.74 -56.97
N ALA A 220 -11.39 33.64 -56.07
CA ALA A 220 -11.18 33.58 -54.61
C ALA A 220 -11.71 32.29 -53.96
N THR A 221 -12.53 31.52 -54.69
CA THR A 221 -13.12 30.24 -54.27
C THR A 221 -12.60 29.09 -55.15
N PHE A 222 -12.86 27.85 -54.76
CA PHE A 222 -12.58 26.68 -55.60
C PHE A 222 -13.41 26.71 -56.90
N GLU A 223 -14.69 27.03 -56.79
CA GLU A 223 -15.66 27.05 -57.88
C GLU A 223 -15.31 28.11 -58.92
N ASP A 224 -14.84 29.29 -58.50
CA ASP A 224 -14.39 30.34 -59.42
C ASP A 224 -13.06 29.99 -60.08
N ALA A 225 -12.15 29.33 -59.35
CA ALA A 225 -10.88 28.86 -59.90
C ALA A 225 -11.09 27.83 -61.02
N MET A 226 -12.02 26.89 -60.85
CA MET A 226 -12.34 25.89 -61.88
C MET A 226 -13.01 26.50 -63.11
N LYS A 227 -13.88 27.52 -62.95
CA LYS A 227 -14.44 28.28 -64.09
C LYS A 227 -13.33 28.99 -64.88
N VAL A 228 -12.45 29.72 -64.18
CA VAL A 228 -11.31 30.42 -64.78
C VAL A 228 -10.38 29.44 -65.49
N PHE A 229 -10.08 28.28 -64.88
CA PHE A 229 -9.26 27.23 -65.47
C PHE A 229 -9.82 26.72 -66.80
N ALA A 230 -11.13 26.47 -66.88
CA ALA A 230 -11.80 26.01 -68.10
C ALA A 230 -11.76 27.04 -69.26
N ASP A 231 -11.64 28.33 -68.93
CA ASP A 231 -11.54 29.41 -69.92
C ASP A 231 -10.11 29.77 -70.34
N LEU A 232 -9.06 29.41 -69.57
CA LEU A 232 -7.65 29.72 -69.91
C LEU A 232 -7.26 29.34 -71.37
N PRO A 233 -7.63 28.15 -71.91
CA PRO A 233 -7.29 27.80 -73.29
C PRO A 233 -7.97 28.70 -74.33
N LYS A 234 -9.18 29.19 -74.04
CA LYS A 234 -9.93 30.13 -74.90
C LYS A 234 -9.27 31.50 -74.85
N LEU A 235 -9.00 32.00 -73.64
CA LEU A 235 -8.38 33.31 -73.39
C LEU A 235 -7.02 33.46 -74.11
N LEU A 236 -6.15 32.43 -74.07
CA LEU A 236 -4.86 32.44 -74.77
C LEU A 236 -5.01 32.34 -76.30
N LYS A 237 -5.99 31.58 -76.80
CA LYS A 237 -6.26 31.41 -78.23
C LYS A 237 -6.79 32.69 -78.88
N ASP A 238 -7.75 33.36 -78.23
CA ASP A 238 -8.37 34.57 -78.75
C ASP A 238 -7.43 35.78 -78.62
N ASN A 239 -6.53 35.77 -77.62
CA ASN A 239 -5.59 36.86 -77.32
C ASN A 239 -4.11 36.45 -77.47
N GLN A 240 -3.73 35.69 -78.50
CA GLN A 240 -2.32 35.30 -78.73
C GLN A 240 -1.33 36.50 -78.77
N LYS A 241 -1.80 37.71 -79.06
CA LYS A 241 -1.00 38.96 -79.00
C LYS A 241 -0.63 39.41 -77.58
N LEU A 242 -1.29 38.88 -76.56
CA LEU A 242 -1.04 39.15 -75.14
C LEU A 242 -0.19 38.05 -74.48
N ALA A 243 0.17 36.99 -75.21
CA ALA A 243 1.06 35.95 -74.72
C ALA A 243 2.41 36.55 -74.28
N VAL A 244 2.87 36.17 -73.09
CA VAL A 244 4.12 36.65 -72.50
C VAL A 244 5.30 35.74 -72.89
N PRO A 245 6.54 36.23 -72.84
CA PRO A 245 7.71 35.35 -72.82
C PRO A 245 7.63 34.38 -71.64
N LEU A 246 7.78 33.08 -71.90
CA LEU A 246 7.90 32.03 -70.87
C LEU A 246 9.35 31.57 -70.72
N ARG A 247 10.02 31.26 -71.84
CA ARG A 247 11.41 30.79 -71.88
C ARG A 247 12.19 31.52 -72.97
N VAL A 248 13.48 31.76 -72.72
CA VAL A 248 14.31 32.69 -73.49
C VAL A 248 15.68 32.07 -73.78
N TRP A 249 16.17 32.29 -75.00
CA TRP A 249 17.48 31.84 -75.46
C TRP A 249 18.41 33.03 -75.69
N LEU A 250 19.58 32.97 -75.07
CA LEU A 250 20.56 34.03 -74.92
C LEU A 250 21.87 33.64 -75.63
N TYR A 251 22.24 34.39 -76.66
CA TYR A 251 23.48 34.17 -77.41
C TYR A 251 24.64 34.97 -76.81
N PRO A 252 25.84 34.38 -76.59
CA PRO A 252 26.96 35.08 -75.97
C PRO A 252 27.47 36.27 -76.82
N LEU A 253 27.44 37.47 -76.24
CA LEU A 253 27.67 38.72 -76.97
C LEU A 253 29.11 38.82 -77.52
N HIS A 254 30.07 38.26 -76.79
CA HIS A 254 31.49 38.22 -77.16
C HIS A 254 31.80 37.47 -78.46
N LYS A 255 30.84 36.68 -78.99
CA LYS A 255 30.96 36.00 -80.30
C LYS A 255 30.55 36.89 -81.46
N LEU A 256 29.79 37.96 -81.20
CA LEU A 256 29.36 38.97 -82.19
C LEU A 256 30.22 40.23 -82.10
N HIS A 257 30.60 40.64 -80.89
CA HIS A 257 31.44 41.80 -80.62
C HIS A 257 32.56 41.43 -79.63
N SER A 258 33.81 41.35 -80.11
CA SER A 258 34.92 40.72 -79.36
C SER A 258 35.32 41.42 -78.06
N ARG A 259 34.95 42.69 -77.88
CA ARG A 259 35.16 43.47 -76.65
C ARG A 259 34.04 43.31 -75.61
N ALA A 260 32.90 42.72 -75.98
CA ALA A 260 31.76 42.58 -75.08
C ALA A 260 32.10 41.70 -73.86
N SER A 261 31.53 42.08 -72.72
CA SER A 261 31.75 41.43 -71.43
C SER A 261 31.23 39.99 -71.42
N LYS A 262 31.73 39.20 -70.47
CA LYS A 262 31.53 37.74 -70.44
C LYS A 262 30.96 37.28 -69.12
N LEU A 263 30.09 36.27 -69.19
CA LEU A 263 29.89 35.35 -68.07
C LEU A 263 31.15 34.49 -68.00
N GLN A 264 31.94 34.65 -66.93
CA GLN A 264 33.24 33.99 -66.78
C GLN A 264 33.13 32.68 -66.00
N LYS A 265 32.17 32.62 -65.07
CA LYS A 265 31.91 31.48 -64.18
C LYS A 265 30.41 31.27 -64.01
N ASP A 266 30.01 30.01 -63.91
CA ASP A 266 28.74 29.61 -63.34
C ASP A 266 28.94 29.16 -61.88
N ILE A 267 27.88 28.74 -61.20
CA ILE A 267 27.90 28.27 -59.81
C ILE A 267 27.60 26.77 -59.77
N SER A 268 28.38 26.02 -59.02
CA SER A 268 28.20 24.57 -58.86
C SER A 268 26.84 24.20 -58.26
N MET A 269 26.25 23.11 -58.78
CA MET A 269 24.94 22.62 -58.37
C MET A 269 24.86 22.21 -56.89
N ASP A 270 26.00 21.86 -56.27
CA ASP A 270 26.07 21.51 -54.86
C ASP A 270 25.88 22.75 -53.98
N LEU A 271 26.55 23.87 -54.30
CA LEU A 271 26.37 25.14 -53.59
C LEU A 271 24.99 25.75 -53.82
N ILE A 272 24.39 25.53 -55.00
CA ILE A 272 23.01 25.91 -55.29
C ILE A 272 22.06 25.17 -54.33
N GLN A 273 22.15 23.84 -54.25
CA GLN A 273 21.30 23.03 -53.37
C GLN A 273 21.56 23.28 -51.88
N GLU A 274 22.81 23.54 -51.47
CA GLU A 274 23.13 23.86 -50.08
C GLU A 274 22.58 25.26 -49.69
N THR A 275 22.69 26.25 -50.58
CA THR A 275 22.10 27.59 -50.36
C THR A 275 20.57 27.55 -50.34
N GLU A 276 19.94 26.75 -51.20
CA GLU A 276 18.49 26.47 -51.14
C GLU A 276 18.11 25.86 -49.79
N SER A 277 18.82 24.82 -49.34
CA SER A 277 18.55 24.12 -48.07
C SER A 277 18.63 25.03 -46.85
N VAL A 278 19.65 25.91 -46.78
CA VAL A 278 19.82 26.87 -45.69
C VAL A 278 18.72 27.94 -45.67
N ILE A 279 18.15 28.30 -46.82
CA ILE A 279 17.02 29.25 -46.87
C ILE A 279 15.71 28.51 -46.49
N GLU A 280 15.50 27.28 -46.95
CA GLU A 280 14.36 26.42 -46.62
C GLU A 280 14.31 26.06 -45.11
N SER A 281 15.45 25.86 -44.46
CA SER A 281 15.51 25.59 -43.01
C SER A 281 15.11 26.81 -42.17
N LEU A 282 15.48 28.02 -42.60
CA LEU A 282 15.03 29.27 -41.97
C LEU A 282 13.52 29.51 -42.16
N TYR A 283 12.97 29.22 -43.34
CA TYR A 283 11.50 29.20 -43.55
C TYR A 283 10.82 28.14 -42.66
N THR A 284 11.40 26.94 -42.54
CA THR A 284 10.91 25.89 -41.64
C THR A 284 10.90 26.33 -40.18
N ALA A 285 11.93 27.04 -39.72
CA ALA A 285 11.98 27.60 -38.38
C ALA A 285 10.92 28.69 -38.15
N GLU A 286 10.75 29.60 -39.11
CA GLU A 286 9.71 30.64 -39.04
C GLU A 286 8.28 30.06 -39.04
N MET A 287 8.01 29.03 -39.86
CA MET A 287 6.73 28.32 -39.89
C MET A 287 6.43 27.60 -38.56
N LYS A 288 7.37 26.80 -38.04
CA LYS A 288 7.23 26.14 -36.72
C LYS A 288 6.99 27.15 -35.60
N CYS A 289 7.66 28.32 -35.64
CA CYS A 289 7.39 29.38 -34.68
C CYS A 289 6.00 30.00 -34.86
N SER A 290 5.42 30.06 -36.06
CA SER A 290 4.00 30.43 -36.21
C SER A 290 3.09 29.41 -35.53
N ASP A 291 3.28 28.12 -35.82
CA ASP A 291 2.41 27.07 -35.28
C ASP A 291 2.43 27.04 -33.73
N LEU A 292 3.60 27.31 -33.13
CA LEU A 292 3.77 27.42 -31.68
C LEU A 292 3.20 28.71 -31.05
N LEU A 293 2.93 29.76 -31.83
CA LEU A 293 2.31 31.01 -31.34
C LEU A 293 0.78 30.92 -31.28
N GLU A 294 0.18 30.08 -32.14
CA GLU A 294 -1.26 29.76 -32.11
C GLU A 294 -1.60 28.70 -31.03
N ASP A 295 -0.58 28.12 -30.37
CA ASP A 295 -0.73 27.03 -29.41
C ASP A 295 -1.11 27.57 -28.01
N SER A 296 -1.98 26.87 -27.27
CA SER A 296 -2.60 27.44 -26.06
C SER A 296 -1.62 27.89 -24.95
N PRO A 297 -0.42 27.30 -24.76
CA PRO A 297 0.58 27.85 -23.83
C PRO A 297 1.15 29.21 -24.21
N ALA A 298 1.18 29.55 -25.51
CA ALA A 298 1.60 30.87 -25.98
C ALA A 298 0.47 31.89 -25.82
N ALA A 299 -0.77 31.49 -26.12
CA ALA A 299 -1.95 32.32 -25.85
C ALA A 299 -2.16 32.59 -24.35
N ALA A 300 -1.78 31.65 -23.48
CA ALA A 300 -1.94 31.74 -22.03
C ALA A 300 -0.80 32.46 -21.29
N PHE A 301 0.43 32.50 -21.84
CA PHE A 301 1.61 33.02 -21.12
C PHE A 301 2.53 33.87 -22.01
N ALA A 302 2.53 35.18 -21.78
CA ALA A 302 3.34 36.15 -22.53
C ALA A 302 4.85 35.79 -22.58
N ALA A 303 5.43 35.33 -21.46
CA ALA A 303 6.84 34.94 -21.39
C ALA A 303 7.21 33.73 -22.29
N PHE A 304 6.24 32.87 -22.62
CA PHE A 304 6.43 31.76 -23.55
C PHE A 304 6.26 32.25 -25.00
N HIS A 305 5.19 33.00 -25.27
CA HIS A 305 4.92 33.66 -26.56
C HIS A 305 6.11 34.50 -27.04
N ASP A 306 6.63 35.41 -26.20
CA ASP A 306 7.62 36.41 -26.61
C ASP A 306 8.96 35.76 -27.03
N LYS A 307 9.30 34.60 -26.49
CA LYS A 307 10.50 33.83 -26.88
C LYS A 307 10.36 33.20 -28.25
N ILE A 308 9.18 32.65 -28.55
CA ILE A 308 8.86 32.06 -29.84
C ILE A 308 8.75 33.17 -30.90
N GLN A 309 8.14 34.30 -30.56
CA GLN A 309 8.08 35.46 -31.43
C GLN A 309 9.49 36.06 -31.66
N GLN A 310 10.35 36.08 -30.65
CA GLN A 310 11.74 36.53 -30.78
C GLN A 310 12.56 35.58 -31.69
N MET A 311 12.41 34.26 -31.57
CA MET A 311 13.03 33.29 -32.50
C MET A 311 12.58 33.56 -33.94
N LYS A 312 11.26 33.65 -34.18
CA LYS A 312 10.67 33.95 -35.49
C LYS A 312 11.22 35.23 -36.10
N GLN A 313 11.28 36.31 -35.31
CA GLN A 313 11.86 37.58 -35.74
C GLN A 313 13.36 37.50 -36.01
N ASN A 314 14.13 36.74 -35.22
CA ASN A 314 15.57 36.57 -35.40
C ASN A 314 15.87 35.80 -36.70
N CYS A 315 15.20 34.67 -36.94
CA CYS A 315 15.30 33.90 -38.18
C CYS A 315 14.96 34.77 -39.41
N TYR A 316 13.86 35.52 -39.37
CA TYR A 316 13.47 36.44 -40.44
C TYR A 316 14.55 37.51 -40.73
N LYS A 317 15.09 38.15 -39.68
CA LYS A 317 16.18 39.15 -39.80
C LYS A 317 17.46 38.53 -40.36
N TYR A 318 17.82 37.31 -39.94
CA TYR A 318 18.97 36.59 -40.45
C TYR A 318 18.79 36.16 -41.91
N LYS A 319 17.62 35.61 -42.28
CA LYS A 319 17.25 35.24 -43.65
C LYS A 319 17.37 36.42 -44.61
N LEU A 320 16.85 37.60 -44.24
CA LEU A 320 17.03 38.83 -45.03
C LEU A 320 18.51 39.25 -45.15
N ARG A 321 19.31 39.12 -44.09
CA ARG A 321 20.77 39.40 -44.14
C ARG A 321 21.49 38.44 -45.08
N LEU A 322 21.12 37.16 -45.09
CA LEU A 322 21.65 36.12 -45.97
C LEU A 322 21.27 36.37 -47.44
N MET A 323 19.98 36.56 -47.73
CA MET A 323 19.48 36.88 -49.08
C MET A 323 20.14 38.15 -49.64
N LYS A 324 20.33 39.18 -48.82
CA LYS A 324 21.02 40.41 -49.22
C LYS A 324 22.52 40.22 -49.50
N LYS A 325 23.21 39.37 -48.73
CA LYS A 325 24.60 38.98 -49.04
C LYS A 325 24.67 38.21 -50.36
N LEU A 326 23.81 37.20 -50.53
CA LEU A 326 23.71 36.41 -51.76
C LEU A 326 23.52 37.31 -52.99
N CYS A 327 22.57 38.24 -52.93
CA CYS A 327 22.33 39.30 -53.93
C CYS A 327 23.62 40.03 -54.37
N SER A 328 24.50 40.37 -53.41
CA SER A 328 25.76 41.07 -53.68
C SER A 328 26.91 40.17 -54.16
N VAL A 329 26.87 38.87 -53.84
CA VAL A 329 27.97 37.92 -54.11
C VAL A 329 27.81 37.26 -55.48
N LEU A 330 26.58 36.88 -55.88
CA LEU A 330 26.32 36.18 -57.15
C LEU A 330 26.91 36.89 -58.38
N PRO A 331 26.73 38.21 -58.59
CA PRO A 331 27.24 38.87 -59.81
C PRO A 331 28.76 38.98 -59.82
N ASN A 332 29.38 39.11 -58.65
CA ASN A 332 30.83 39.20 -58.51
C ASN A 332 31.52 37.85 -58.77
N ILE A 333 30.93 36.73 -58.38
CA ILE A 333 31.45 35.39 -58.73
C ILE A 333 31.35 35.18 -60.25
N ARG A 334 30.17 35.43 -60.83
CA ARG A 334 29.90 35.24 -62.27
C ARG A 334 30.75 36.11 -63.19
N GLY A 335 31.14 37.30 -62.73
CA GLY A 335 32.06 38.22 -63.40
C GLY A 335 33.56 37.98 -63.15
N ASP A 336 33.93 36.94 -62.38
CA ASP A 336 35.31 36.66 -61.94
C ASP A 336 35.97 37.76 -61.07
N VAL A 337 35.16 38.59 -60.41
CA VAL A 337 35.60 39.57 -59.40
C VAL A 337 35.81 38.90 -58.04
N MET A 338 35.03 37.86 -57.75
CA MET A 338 35.15 37.01 -56.56
C MET A 338 35.32 35.54 -56.94
N LYS A 339 35.88 34.76 -56.02
CA LYS A 339 35.95 33.30 -56.16
C LYS A 339 34.67 32.66 -55.66
N GLU A 340 34.32 31.52 -56.22
CA GLU A 340 33.19 30.69 -55.76
C GLU A 340 33.34 30.24 -54.29
N THR A 341 34.57 30.22 -53.77
CA THR A 341 34.83 30.04 -52.33
C THR A 341 34.11 31.07 -51.47
N THR A 342 33.85 32.30 -51.94
CA THR A 342 33.10 33.32 -51.19
C THR A 342 31.64 32.93 -50.92
N LEU A 343 31.07 32.00 -51.69
CA LEU A 343 29.77 31.39 -51.36
C LEU A 343 29.92 30.24 -50.33
N ASN A 344 31.03 29.49 -50.38
CA ASN A 344 31.36 28.50 -49.34
C ASN A 344 31.60 29.20 -47.99
N ASP A 345 32.34 30.31 -47.98
CA ASP A 345 32.63 31.13 -46.80
C ASP A 345 31.32 31.61 -46.14
N LEU A 346 30.31 31.97 -46.94
CA LEU A 346 28.98 32.37 -46.47
C LEU A 346 28.16 31.21 -45.88
N LEU A 347 28.25 30.01 -46.47
CA LEU A 347 27.61 28.80 -45.93
C LEU A 347 28.33 28.28 -44.67
N GLN A 348 29.65 28.48 -44.57
CA GLN A 348 30.42 28.20 -43.36
C GLN A 348 30.11 29.21 -42.24
N GLU A 349 29.99 30.50 -42.55
CA GLU A 349 29.50 31.52 -41.62
C GLU A 349 28.12 31.14 -41.06
N HIS A 350 27.23 30.58 -41.90
CA HIS A 350 25.95 30.03 -41.43
C HIS A 350 26.12 28.85 -40.47
N LYS A 351 26.93 27.83 -40.82
CA LYS A 351 27.18 26.64 -39.99
C LYS A 351 27.78 26.98 -38.62
N GLU A 352 28.56 28.04 -38.53
CA GLU A 352 29.18 28.54 -37.29
C GLU A 352 28.28 29.52 -36.52
N SER A 353 27.25 30.08 -37.15
CA SER A 353 26.30 31.01 -36.53
C SER A 353 25.30 30.31 -35.58
N PRO A 354 24.67 31.03 -34.63
CA PRO A 354 23.55 30.53 -33.82
C PRO A 354 22.22 30.42 -34.61
N PHE A 355 22.30 30.36 -35.93
CA PHE A 355 21.19 30.09 -36.85
C PHE A 355 21.38 28.79 -37.64
N ASN A 356 22.41 27.99 -37.32
CA ASN A 356 22.64 26.71 -37.99
C ASN A 356 21.48 25.71 -37.78
N ASP A 357 21.25 24.85 -38.77
CA ASP A 357 20.15 23.89 -38.82
C ASP A 357 20.00 23.02 -37.56
N ARG A 358 21.11 22.58 -36.96
CA ARG A 358 21.11 21.73 -35.76
C ARG A 358 20.55 22.49 -34.57
N ASP A 359 21.12 23.64 -34.26
CA ASP A 359 20.77 24.41 -33.06
C ASP A 359 19.34 24.97 -33.15
N LEU A 360 18.89 25.38 -34.35
CA LEU A 360 17.49 25.73 -34.60
C LEU A 360 16.55 24.52 -34.42
N THR A 361 16.89 23.36 -35.00
CA THR A 361 16.04 22.15 -34.92
C THR A 361 15.93 21.63 -33.48
N GLU A 362 17.03 21.64 -32.72
CA GLU A 362 17.03 21.22 -31.31
C GLU A 362 16.23 22.19 -30.43
N TRP A 363 16.40 23.50 -30.62
CA TRP A 363 15.62 24.52 -29.91
C TRP A 363 14.12 24.38 -30.17
N LEU A 364 13.72 24.27 -31.44
CA LEU A 364 12.31 24.13 -31.84
C LEU A 364 11.69 22.86 -31.25
N LYS A 365 12.42 21.74 -31.30
CA LYS A 365 11.97 20.45 -30.77
C LYS A 365 11.72 20.47 -29.26
N GLU A 366 12.60 21.12 -28.48
CA GLU A 366 12.38 21.23 -27.02
C GLU A 366 11.28 22.24 -26.69
N ARG A 367 11.05 23.29 -27.50
CA ARG A 367 9.90 24.21 -27.32
C ARG A 367 8.57 23.56 -27.71
N GLU A 368 8.53 22.75 -28.77
CA GLU A 368 7.39 21.88 -29.11
C GLU A 368 7.05 20.94 -27.95
N ARG A 369 8.07 20.28 -27.38
CA ARG A 369 7.94 19.38 -26.24
C ARG A 369 7.49 20.08 -24.95
N GLU A 370 7.97 21.30 -24.71
CA GLU A 370 7.52 22.13 -23.58
C GLU A 370 6.06 22.57 -23.76
N SER A 371 5.66 23.01 -24.97
CA SER A 371 4.27 23.37 -25.28
C SER A 371 3.30 22.23 -24.98
N GLU A 372 3.52 21.03 -25.53
CA GLU A 372 2.66 19.85 -25.31
C GLU A 372 2.49 19.50 -23.82
N ILE A 373 3.55 19.65 -23.01
CA ILE A 373 3.50 19.35 -21.57
C ILE A 373 2.80 20.48 -20.79
N ILE A 374 3.02 21.75 -21.13
CA ILE A 374 2.30 22.88 -20.51
C ILE A 374 0.81 22.80 -20.87
N LYS A 375 0.47 22.54 -22.14
CA LYS A 375 -0.89 22.33 -22.66
C LYS A 375 -1.61 21.19 -21.95
N SER A 376 -0.91 20.08 -21.71
CA SER A 376 -1.42 18.94 -20.94
C SER A 376 -1.70 19.29 -19.47
N VAL A 377 -0.91 20.16 -18.84
CA VAL A 377 -1.12 20.62 -17.45
C VAL A 377 -2.20 21.71 -17.37
N LEU A 378 -2.23 22.67 -18.29
CA LEU A 378 -3.26 23.70 -18.41
C LEU A 378 -4.65 23.09 -18.47
N ARG A 379 -4.89 22.16 -19.41
CA ARG A 379 -6.19 21.49 -19.54
C ARG A 379 -6.61 20.80 -18.24
N GLN A 380 -5.68 20.18 -17.49
CA GLN A 380 -6.00 19.55 -16.21
C GLN A 380 -6.35 20.58 -15.11
N LEU A 381 -5.76 21.78 -15.15
CA LEU A 381 -6.10 22.87 -14.21
C LEU A 381 -7.47 23.48 -14.54
N GLU A 382 -7.77 23.63 -15.83
CA GLU A 382 -9.08 24.02 -16.37
C GLU A 382 -10.16 22.97 -16.06
N ASP A 383 -9.85 21.67 -16.23
CA ASP A 383 -10.70 20.52 -15.85
C ASP A 383 -11.02 20.53 -14.33
N TYR A 384 -10.17 21.15 -13.49
CA TYR A 384 -10.41 21.35 -12.06
C TYR A 384 -11.11 22.68 -11.74
N GLY A 385 -11.34 23.55 -12.72
CA GLY A 385 -12.01 24.84 -12.56
C GLY A 385 -11.11 26.00 -12.12
N ALA A 386 -9.79 25.87 -12.24
CA ALA A 386 -8.89 27.03 -12.16
C ALA A 386 -8.83 27.75 -13.51
N GLN A 387 -8.74 29.08 -13.49
CA GLN A 387 -8.65 29.92 -14.69
C GLN A 387 -7.25 30.51 -14.83
N VAL A 388 -6.78 30.70 -16.06
CA VAL A 388 -5.54 31.46 -16.32
C VAL A 388 -5.80 32.93 -15.99
N GLU A 389 -4.95 33.52 -15.15
CA GLU A 389 -4.99 34.93 -14.79
C GLU A 389 -3.56 35.46 -14.61
N ASP A 390 -3.20 36.48 -15.37
CA ASP A 390 -1.94 37.21 -15.20
C ASP A 390 -2.13 38.47 -14.32
N ASN A 391 -3.34 39.04 -14.21
CA ASN A 391 -3.60 40.23 -13.40
C ASN A 391 -4.00 39.89 -11.95
N ILE A 392 -3.02 39.37 -11.21
CA ILE A 392 -3.18 38.97 -9.80
C ILE A 392 -3.60 40.16 -8.92
N ASP A 393 -3.08 41.36 -9.17
CA ASP A 393 -3.38 42.57 -8.39
C ASP A 393 -4.87 42.95 -8.49
N ALA A 394 -5.48 42.79 -9.67
CA ALA A 394 -6.92 43.01 -9.84
C ALA A 394 -7.78 41.98 -9.10
N ILE A 395 -7.35 40.72 -9.00
CA ILE A 395 -8.04 39.73 -8.15
C ILE A 395 -7.88 40.07 -6.67
N MET A 396 -6.73 40.57 -6.22
CA MET A 396 -6.49 40.86 -4.80
C MET A 396 -7.21 42.11 -4.29
N MET A 397 -7.84 42.89 -5.19
CA MET A 397 -8.77 43.98 -4.86
C MET A 397 -10.24 43.50 -4.71
N ASP A 398 -10.54 42.24 -5.02
CA ASP A 398 -11.88 41.65 -4.87
C ASP A 398 -12.12 41.21 -3.42
N LEU A 399 -12.99 41.95 -2.71
CA LEU A 399 -13.30 41.71 -1.30
C LEU A 399 -14.09 40.40 -1.06
N GLU A 400 -14.58 39.72 -2.10
CA GLU A 400 -15.16 38.37 -1.96
C GLU A 400 -14.10 37.26 -1.99
N VAL A 401 -12.84 37.56 -2.37
CA VAL A 401 -11.72 36.60 -2.43
C VAL A 401 -10.95 36.58 -1.11
N GLY A 402 -11.23 35.59 -0.25
CA GLY A 402 -10.55 35.44 1.03
C GLY A 402 -9.07 35.03 0.91
N ASN A 403 -8.78 33.98 0.13
CA ASN A 403 -7.42 33.58 -0.23
C ASN A 403 -7.32 33.38 -1.74
N LEU A 404 -6.13 33.56 -2.32
CA LEU A 404 -5.86 33.24 -3.72
C LEU A 404 -4.75 32.17 -3.80
N VAL A 405 -5.02 31.10 -4.55
CA VAL A 405 -4.10 29.98 -4.75
C VAL A 405 -3.79 29.87 -6.24
N SER A 406 -2.56 30.19 -6.63
CA SER A 406 -2.08 30.02 -8.01
C SER A 406 -1.29 28.72 -8.17
N TYR A 407 -1.61 27.94 -9.19
CA TYR A 407 -0.61 27.04 -9.79
C TYR A 407 0.27 27.88 -10.70
N THR A 408 1.45 28.26 -10.21
CA THR A 408 2.36 29.16 -10.93
C THR A 408 3.41 28.37 -11.69
N PHE A 409 3.50 28.57 -13.00
CA PHE A 409 4.63 28.06 -13.80
C PHE A 409 5.86 28.97 -13.60
N THR A 410 6.97 28.39 -13.16
CA THR A 410 8.10 29.16 -12.60
C THR A 410 9.36 29.22 -13.45
N SER A 411 9.31 28.65 -14.65
CA SER A 411 10.47 28.59 -15.57
C SER A 411 10.15 28.95 -17.02
N LEU A 412 8.92 29.41 -17.33
CA LEU A 412 8.60 29.86 -18.69
C LEU A 412 9.46 31.06 -19.11
N ASP A 413 9.81 31.93 -18.17
CA ASP A 413 10.65 33.11 -18.43
C ASP A 413 12.17 32.86 -18.29
N CYS A 414 12.64 31.65 -17.99
CA CYS A 414 14.08 31.38 -17.82
C CYS A 414 14.95 31.79 -19.02
N SER A 415 16.09 32.44 -18.77
CA SER A 415 16.95 33.05 -19.80
C SER A 415 17.37 32.07 -20.91
N ASP A 416 17.24 32.48 -22.18
CA ASP A 416 17.51 31.63 -23.34
C ASP A 416 18.84 31.97 -24.02
N ILE A 417 19.77 31.00 -24.00
CA ILE A 417 21.14 31.14 -24.50
C ILE A 417 21.21 31.26 -26.02
N ILE A 418 20.31 30.59 -26.76
CA ILE A 418 20.30 30.64 -28.22
C ILE A 418 19.77 32.01 -28.66
N LEU A 419 18.67 32.49 -28.06
CA LEU A 419 18.15 33.83 -28.33
C LEU A 419 19.16 34.93 -27.96
N GLN A 420 19.90 34.79 -26.86
CA GLN A 420 21.00 35.70 -26.50
C GLN A 420 22.12 35.68 -27.56
N LYS A 421 22.61 34.50 -27.96
CA LYS A 421 23.63 34.35 -29.02
C LYS A 421 23.18 34.99 -30.34
N GLN A 422 21.94 34.72 -30.76
CA GLN A 422 21.34 35.29 -31.97
C GLN A 422 21.24 36.82 -31.90
N LYS A 423 20.79 37.37 -30.75
CA LYS A 423 20.70 38.83 -30.53
C LYS A 423 22.06 39.51 -30.63
N ILE A 424 23.12 38.89 -30.07
CA ILE A 424 24.51 39.37 -30.20
C ILE A 424 24.95 39.32 -31.67
N TYR A 425 24.79 38.18 -32.34
CA TYR A 425 25.20 37.95 -33.73
C TYR A 425 24.50 38.87 -34.76
N LEU A 426 23.23 39.18 -34.54
CA LEU A 426 22.47 40.12 -35.37
C LEU A 426 22.92 41.58 -35.16
N ASN A 427 23.31 41.94 -33.93
CA ASN A 427 23.76 43.29 -33.58
C ASN A 427 25.25 43.55 -33.91
N SER A 428 26.10 42.51 -33.97
CA SER A 428 27.53 42.65 -34.29
C SER A 428 27.74 43.01 -35.78
N SER A 429 27.79 44.31 -36.07
CA SER A 429 28.19 44.85 -37.39
C SER A 429 29.67 45.25 -37.47
N THR A 430 30.44 45.05 -36.40
CA THR A 430 31.86 45.37 -36.26
C THR A 430 32.59 44.24 -35.53
N LYS A 431 33.94 44.24 -35.61
CA LYS A 431 34.79 43.11 -35.19
C LYS A 431 34.78 42.82 -33.68
N GLU A 432 34.86 41.53 -33.38
CA GLU A 432 35.68 40.94 -32.31
C GLU A 432 35.60 41.56 -30.89
N GLU A 433 34.40 41.58 -30.30
CA GLU A 433 34.29 41.42 -28.84
C GLU A 433 33.84 39.99 -28.53
N LYS A 434 34.78 39.16 -28.04
CA LYS A 434 34.47 37.85 -27.46
C LYS A 434 33.87 38.06 -26.07
N VAL A 435 32.56 38.26 -26.01
CA VAL A 435 31.81 38.12 -24.75
C VAL A 435 31.97 36.69 -24.24
N GLU A 436 32.48 36.53 -23.03
CA GLU A 436 32.60 35.21 -22.38
C GLU A 436 31.21 34.68 -22.02
N ILE A 437 30.60 33.95 -22.95
CA ILE A 437 29.52 33.03 -22.63
C ILE A 437 30.14 31.91 -21.78
N SER A 438 29.71 31.82 -20.52
CA SER A 438 30.22 30.82 -19.57
C SER A 438 30.23 29.40 -20.20
N PRO A 439 31.34 28.66 -20.11
CA PRO A 439 31.48 27.35 -20.74
C PRO A 439 30.60 26.27 -20.09
N ASP A 440 30.03 26.54 -18.91
CA ASP A 440 29.28 25.55 -18.12
C ASP A 440 27.81 25.44 -18.55
N ILE A 441 27.28 26.40 -19.33
CA ILE A 441 25.85 26.47 -19.65
C ILE A 441 25.45 25.61 -20.87
N ASN A 442 25.78 24.31 -20.82
CA ASN A 442 25.19 23.28 -21.68
C ASN A 442 23.73 22.98 -21.24
N GLN A 443 22.85 23.98 -21.37
CA GLN A 443 21.49 23.90 -20.83
C GLN A 443 20.57 23.04 -21.70
N LYS A 444 20.55 21.74 -21.36
CA LYS A 444 19.39 20.87 -21.60
C LYS A 444 18.13 21.57 -21.08
N SER A 445 16.98 21.36 -21.74
CA SER A 445 15.69 21.96 -21.35
C SER A 445 15.47 21.89 -19.83
N TRP A 446 14.92 22.99 -19.28
CA TRP A 446 14.56 23.09 -17.86
C TRP A 446 13.58 21.98 -17.44
N LEU A 447 12.83 21.41 -18.38
CA LEU A 447 11.80 20.40 -18.17
C LEU A 447 12.37 18.97 -17.93
N THR A 448 13.35 18.87 -17.03
CA THR A 448 13.98 17.61 -16.60
C THR A 448 13.00 16.66 -15.93
N ALA A 449 13.27 15.35 -15.92
CA ALA A 449 12.40 14.36 -15.27
C ALA A 449 12.18 14.62 -13.76
N LYS A 450 13.17 15.22 -13.07
CA LYS A 450 13.02 15.67 -11.67
C LYS A 450 11.98 16.79 -11.55
N ILE A 451 12.05 17.78 -12.44
CA ILE A 451 11.14 18.93 -12.47
C ILE A 451 9.72 18.51 -12.91
N GLN A 452 9.59 17.62 -13.90
CA GLN A 452 8.29 17.02 -14.27
C GLN A 452 7.64 16.27 -13.09
N LYS A 453 8.44 15.58 -12.25
CA LYS A 453 7.94 14.94 -11.03
C LYS A 453 7.49 15.97 -9.97
N THR A 454 8.18 17.10 -9.85
CA THR A 454 7.76 18.23 -8.99
C THR A 454 6.45 18.84 -9.50
N MET A 455 6.33 19.14 -10.80
CA MET A 455 5.11 19.67 -11.41
C MET A 455 3.92 18.74 -11.20
N ARG A 456 4.08 17.44 -11.44
CA ARG A 456 3.04 16.43 -11.16
C ARG A 456 2.63 16.43 -9.68
N ARG A 457 3.59 16.43 -8.75
CA ARG A 457 3.31 16.50 -7.30
C ARG A 457 2.57 17.78 -6.92
N ASN A 458 2.92 18.91 -7.52
CA ASN A 458 2.23 20.18 -7.28
C ASN A 458 0.80 20.13 -7.85
N LEU A 459 0.59 19.52 -9.03
CA LEU A 459 -0.74 19.35 -9.63
C LEU A 459 -1.64 18.44 -8.76
N GLU A 460 -1.09 17.35 -8.21
CA GLU A 460 -1.75 16.47 -7.24
C GLU A 460 -2.16 17.22 -5.96
N ILE A 461 -1.30 18.09 -5.43
CA ILE A 461 -1.58 18.93 -4.25
C ILE A 461 -2.64 19.98 -4.58
N PHE A 462 -2.51 20.68 -5.71
CA PHE A 462 -3.40 21.75 -6.14
C PHE A 462 -4.82 21.23 -6.39
N LYS A 463 -4.96 20.07 -7.05
CA LYS A 463 -6.25 19.39 -7.17
C LYS A 463 -6.87 19.10 -5.80
N SER A 464 -6.08 18.55 -4.88
CA SER A 464 -6.52 18.24 -3.52
C SER A 464 -6.86 19.48 -2.67
N LEU A 465 -6.46 20.69 -3.08
CA LEU A 465 -6.92 21.95 -2.49
C LEU A 465 -8.25 22.41 -3.11
N ILE A 466 -8.41 22.27 -4.44
CA ILE A 466 -9.67 22.57 -5.15
C ILE A 466 -10.82 21.67 -4.70
N ASP A 467 -10.58 20.37 -4.62
CA ASP A 467 -11.57 19.35 -4.22
C ASP A 467 -12.01 19.53 -2.74
N SER A 468 -11.26 20.29 -1.94
CA SER A 468 -11.53 20.51 -0.52
C SER A 468 -12.62 21.57 -0.29
N LYS A 469 -13.68 21.18 0.41
CA LYS A 469 -14.73 22.11 0.86
C LYS A 469 -14.21 23.11 1.89
N ASP A 470 -13.24 22.69 2.71
CA ASP A 470 -12.67 23.46 3.81
C ASP A 470 -11.61 24.47 3.36
N CYS A 471 -11.30 24.53 2.06
CA CYS A 471 -10.48 25.57 1.44
C CYS A 471 -11.29 26.82 1.03
N LYS A 472 -12.63 26.83 1.16
CA LYS A 472 -13.47 27.95 0.69
C LYS A 472 -13.64 29.03 1.79
N PRO A 473 -13.54 30.34 1.47
CA PRO A 473 -13.46 30.96 0.15
C PRO A 473 -12.01 31.23 -0.33
N ALA A 474 -11.41 30.27 -1.02
CA ALA A 474 -10.23 30.49 -1.85
C ALA A 474 -10.62 30.52 -3.33
N LYS A 475 -10.06 31.46 -4.08
CA LYS A 475 -10.09 31.48 -5.56
C LYS A 475 -8.85 30.74 -6.06
N PHE A 476 -9.01 29.96 -7.14
CA PHE A 476 -7.95 29.14 -7.72
C PHE A 476 -7.65 29.62 -9.14
N ILE A 477 -6.38 29.88 -9.43
CA ILE A 477 -5.91 30.37 -10.73
C ILE A 477 -4.68 29.61 -11.22
N VAL A 478 -4.31 29.87 -12.48
CA VAL A 478 -3.04 29.49 -13.09
C VAL A 478 -2.34 30.75 -13.55
N SER A 479 -1.05 30.89 -13.29
CA SER A 479 -0.27 32.06 -13.73
C SER A 479 1.20 31.69 -14.02
N SER A 480 2.01 32.66 -14.45
CA SER A 480 3.46 32.46 -14.61
C SER A 480 4.29 33.55 -13.91
N LYS A 481 5.42 33.17 -13.30
CA LYS A 481 6.36 34.08 -12.61
C LYS A 481 7.69 33.38 -12.39
N GLU A 482 8.82 33.94 -12.85
CA GLU A 482 10.12 33.26 -12.70
C GLU A 482 10.48 33.05 -11.20
N MET A 483 10.89 31.82 -10.84
CA MET A 483 11.39 31.50 -9.51
C MET A 483 12.58 30.52 -9.58
N VAL A 484 13.80 31.06 -9.66
CA VAL A 484 15.06 30.29 -9.77
C VAL A 484 15.17 29.14 -8.74
N ASN A 485 14.72 29.38 -7.50
CA ASN A 485 14.81 28.40 -6.41
C ASN A 485 13.74 27.30 -6.45
N ASN A 486 12.66 27.46 -7.26
CA ASN A 486 11.54 26.52 -7.34
C ASN A 486 11.19 26.21 -8.81
N PRO A 487 12.08 25.56 -9.58
CA PRO A 487 11.93 25.45 -11.03
C PRO A 487 10.76 24.56 -11.49
N GLY A 488 10.17 24.93 -12.62
CA GLY A 488 9.02 24.32 -13.28
C GLY A 488 7.66 24.77 -12.74
N SER A 489 7.39 24.58 -11.45
CA SER A 489 6.19 25.17 -10.81
C SER A 489 6.34 25.36 -9.31
N CYS A 490 5.56 26.30 -8.76
CA CYS A 490 5.20 26.33 -7.34
C CYS A 490 3.69 26.56 -7.22
N ILE A 491 3.09 26.12 -6.10
CA ILE A 491 1.78 26.62 -5.69
C ILE A 491 2.03 27.89 -4.87
N LEU A 492 1.58 29.05 -5.35
CA LEU A 492 1.66 30.30 -4.59
C LEU A 492 0.34 30.54 -3.85
N LEU A 493 0.45 30.81 -2.54
CA LEU A 493 -0.66 31.21 -1.68
C LEU A 493 -0.50 32.69 -1.32
N TYR A 494 -1.53 33.47 -1.66
CA TYR A 494 -1.73 34.85 -1.25
C TYR A 494 -2.81 34.84 -0.15
N GLU A 495 -2.44 35.33 1.02
CA GLU A 495 -3.31 35.43 2.21
C GLU A 495 -3.69 36.89 2.36
N SER A 496 -4.97 37.21 2.60
CA SER A 496 -5.49 38.59 2.59
C SER A 496 -4.88 39.53 3.65
N GLU A 497 -4.09 39.02 4.59
CA GLU A 497 -3.29 39.77 5.56
C GLU A 497 -1.82 40.01 5.13
N ARG A 498 -1.43 39.66 3.89
CA ARG A 498 -0.02 39.69 3.43
C ARG A 498 0.15 40.27 2.02
N GLU A 499 1.11 41.18 1.87
CA GLU A 499 1.53 41.73 0.59
C GLU A 499 2.32 40.74 -0.28
N GLU A 500 3.05 39.79 0.32
CA GLU A 500 3.89 38.82 -0.39
C GLU A 500 3.29 37.41 -0.43
N ALA A 501 3.25 36.84 -1.64
CA ALA A 501 2.85 35.46 -1.89
C ALA A 501 3.87 34.44 -1.35
N VAL A 502 3.38 33.38 -0.71
CA VAL A 502 4.23 32.33 -0.11
C VAL A 502 4.10 31.03 -0.90
N CYS A 503 5.23 30.38 -1.22
CA CYS A 503 5.21 29.03 -1.79
C CYS A 503 4.58 28.04 -0.79
N PHE A 504 3.40 27.50 -1.14
CA PHE A 504 2.66 26.55 -0.32
C PHE A 504 3.47 25.27 -0.14
N THR A 505 3.79 24.95 1.11
CA THR A 505 4.44 23.69 1.50
C THR A 505 3.41 22.83 2.22
N PRO A 506 3.10 21.60 1.75
CA PRO A 506 2.24 20.69 2.49
C PRO A 506 2.96 20.17 3.75
N PRO A 507 2.24 19.85 4.84
CA PRO A 507 2.81 19.17 5.99
C PRO A 507 3.40 17.81 5.61
N SER A 508 4.37 17.34 6.39
CA SER A 508 4.89 15.98 6.29
C SER A 508 3.83 14.96 6.70
N LYS A 509 3.92 13.71 6.21
CA LYS A 509 3.15 12.59 6.79
C LYS A 509 3.51 12.49 8.29
N PRO A 510 2.53 12.56 9.22
CA PRO A 510 2.82 12.38 10.63
C PRO A 510 3.19 10.92 10.92
N VAL A 511 3.93 10.71 12.01
CA VAL A 511 4.25 9.36 12.51
C VAL A 511 2.97 8.70 13.03
N CYS A 512 2.83 7.39 12.82
CA CYS A 512 1.74 6.61 13.40
C CYS A 512 1.79 6.70 14.94
N PRO A 513 0.66 6.89 15.65
CA PRO A 513 0.65 6.80 17.10
C PRO A 513 1.02 5.38 17.57
N VAL A 514 1.46 5.25 18.82
CA VAL A 514 1.84 3.97 19.43
C VAL A 514 1.12 3.81 20.77
N THR A 515 0.51 2.66 21.03
CA THR A 515 -0.11 2.38 22.33
C THR A 515 0.97 2.28 23.40
N GLU A 516 0.88 3.17 24.39
CA GLU A 516 1.72 3.15 25.60
C GLU A 516 1.04 2.28 26.67
N GLU A 517 -0.29 2.37 26.82
CA GLU A 517 -1.07 1.56 27.76
C GLU A 517 -2.57 1.51 27.39
N VAL A 518 -3.27 0.44 27.78
CA VAL A 518 -4.75 0.35 27.75
C VAL A 518 -5.27 0.09 29.16
N LYS A 519 -6.03 1.03 29.72
CA LYS A 519 -6.64 0.95 31.06
C LYS A 519 -8.16 1.01 30.96
N GLY A 520 -8.81 -0.14 31.05
CA GLY A 520 -10.27 -0.25 31.02
C GLY A 520 -10.85 0.25 29.69
N GLN A 521 -11.54 1.40 29.72
CA GLN A 521 -12.15 2.05 28.55
C GLN A 521 -11.32 3.25 28.04
N SER A 522 -10.02 3.30 28.38
CA SER A 522 -9.12 4.37 27.98
C SER A 522 -7.81 3.84 27.39
N VAL A 523 -7.32 4.51 26.35
CA VAL A 523 -6.07 4.15 25.64
C VAL A 523 -5.12 5.34 25.68
N PHE A 524 -3.92 5.10 26.20
CA PHE A 524 -2.82 6.06 26.26
C PHE A 524 -1.96 5.86 25.01
N LEU A 525 -1.87 6.90 24.19
CA LEU A 525 -1.22 6.88 22.87
C LEU A 525 -0.06 7.85 22.86
N LYS A 526 1.13 7.32 22.62
CA LYS A 526 2.34 8.11 22.40
C LYS A 526 2.31 8.70 20.99
N VAL A 527 2.50 10.01 20.92
CA VAL A 527 2.47 10.81 19.70
C VAL A 527 3.78 11.56 19.52
N VAL A 528 4.21 11.73 18.26
CA VAL A 528 5.43 12.45 17.90
C VAL A 528 5.04 13.86 17.44
N PRO A 529 5.47 14.93 18.12
CA PRO A 529 5.21 16.30 17.68
C PRO A 529 5.72 16.56 16.26
N PRO A 530 5.06 17.42 15.47
CA PRO A 530 5.40 17.63 14.08
C PRO A 530 6.73 18.38 13.93
N SER A 531 7.72 17.74 13.32
CA SER A 531 9.01 18.36 12.97
C SER A 531 8.97 19.25 11.72
N CYS A 532 7.85 19.23 10.97
CA CYS A 532 7.66 20.04 9.78
C CYS A 532 7.01 21.39 10.12
N PRO A 533 7.63 22.54 9.81
CA PRO A 533 7.08 23.86 10.13
C PRO A 533 5.83 24.24 9.32
N ALA A 534 5.45 23.42 8.32
CA ALA A 534 4.20 23.58 7.57
C ALA A 534 2.97 22.99 8.29
N THR A 535 3.17 22.20 9.36
CA THR A 535 2.06 21.70 10.19
C THR A 535 1.61 22.80 11.17
N VAL A 536 0.37 23.23 11.01
CA VAL A 536 -0.30 24.23 11.87
C VAL A 536 -0.85 23.54 13.13
N GLU A 537 -1.48 22.38 12.97
CA GLU A 537 -2.11 21.60 14.03
C GLU A 537 -1.88 20.10 13.81
N LEU A 538 -1.77 19.32 14.89
CA LEU A 538 -1.80 17.87 14.85
C LEU A 538 -3.08 17.39 15.54
N ARG A 539 -3.88 16.57 14.87
CA ARG A 539 -5.07 15.93 15.43
C ARG A 539 -4.89 14.42 15.48
N LEU A 540 -5.40 13.80 16.53
CA LEU A 540 -5.59 12.36 16.61
C LEU A 540 -6.98 12.03 16.07
N LEU A 541 -7.08 11.12 15.11
CA LEU A 541 -8.33 10.66 14.52
C LEU A 541 -8.59 9.21 14.92
N TYR A 542 -9.80 8.92 15.40
CA TYR A 542 -10.20 7.57 15.81
C TYR A 542 -11.64 7.24 15.43
N LYS A 543 -11.91 5.96 15.14
CA LYS A 543 -13.28 5.43 14.97
C LYS A 543 -13.35 3.95 15.34
N VAL A 544 -14.55 3.43 15.61
CA VAL A 544 -14.75 1.97 15.62
C VAL A 544 -14.57 1.47 14.19
N LYS A 545 -13.95 0.29 14.01
CA LYS A 545 -13.68 -0.33 12.70
C LYS A 545 -14.93 -0.42 11.80
N GLN A 546 -16.09 -0.65 12.41
CA GLN A 546 -17.41 -0.74 11.75
C GLN A 546 -18.07 0.63 11.45
N ASP A 547 -17.62 1.72 12.08
CA ASP A 547 -18.14 3.06 11.84
C ASP A 547 -17.50 3.69 10.58
N SER A 548 -18.21 4.61 9.91
CA SER A 548 -17.71 5.37 8.76
C SER A 548 -17.17 6.77 9.11
N VAL A 549 -17.52 7.28 10.29
CA VAL A 549 -17.21 8.66 10.72
C VAL A 549 -16.02 8.66 11.68
N TRP A 550 -15.00 9.44 11.36
CA TRP A 550 -13.86 9.70 12.25
C TRP A 550 -14.21 10.74 13.31
N ARG A 551 -13.87 10.47 14.57
CA ARG A 551 -13.79 11.46 15.64
C ARG A 551 -12.38 12.08 15.63
N SER A 552 -12.28 13.33 16.07
CA SER A 552 -11.01 14.07 16.12
C SER A 552 -10.76 14.67 17.50
N GLU A 553 -9.52 14.61 17.94
CA GLU A 553 -9.03 15.21 19.19
C GLU A 553 -7.75 15.99 18.90
N ALA A 554 -7.62 17.21 19.46
CA ALA A 554 -6.49 18.07 19.18
C ALA A 554 -5.28 17.69 20.07
N VAL A 555 -4.10 17.53 19.45
CA VAL A 555 -2.85 17.30 20.18
C VAL A 555 -2.22 18.65 20.50
N LEU A 556 -2.02 18.95 21.77
CA LEU A 556 -1.39 20.21 22.18
C LEU A 556 0.09 20.24 21.76
N LYS A 557 0.64 21.45 21.60
CA LYS A 557 2.09 21.61 21.41
C LYS A 557 2.82 21.02 22.62
N ASP A 558 3.92 20.33 22.33
CA ASP A 558 4.79 19.64 23.28
C ASP A 558 4.11 18.49 24.07
N GLN A 559 2.89 18.08 23.69
CA GLN A 559 2.23 16.90 24.23
C GLN A 559 2.75 15.61 23.57
N HIS A 560 3.33 14.72 24.38
CA HIS A 560 3.89 13.44 23.92
C HIS A 560 2.95 12.22 24.11
N THR A 561 1.95 12.31 24.98
CA THR A 561 0.96 11.26 25.21
C THR A 561 -0.46 11.85 25.23
N VAL A 562 -1.37 11.24 24.48
CA VAL A 562 -2.80 11.60 24.37
C VAL A 562 -3.62 10.45 24.95
N THR A 563 -4.73 10.75 25.64
CA THR A 563 -5.56 9.74 26.31
C THR A 563 -6.96 9.73 25.72
N LEU A 564 -7.25 8.75 24.86
CA LEU A 564 -8.62 8.52 24.40
C LEU A 564 -9.44 7.92 25.55
N THR A 565 -10.62 8.47 25.82
CA THR A 565 -11.53 8.07 26.90
C THR A 565 -12.89 7.60 26.35
N ASP A 566 -13.75 7.08 27.23
CA ASP A 566 -15.12 6.63 26.93
C ASP A 566 -15.26 5.66 25.74
N LEU A 567 -14.25 4.80 25.53
CA LEU A 567 -14.22 3.84 24.43
C LEU A 567 -15.12 2.63 24.72
N ARG A 568 -15.82 2.16 23.68
CA ARG A 568 -16.73 1.01 23.76
C ARG A 568 -15.95 -0.28 24.03
N SER A 569 -16.31 -0.99 25.09
CA SER A 569 -15.81 -2.35 25.36
C SER A 569 -16.29 -3.35 24.30
N ARG A 570 -15.48 -4.38 24.02
CA ARG A 570 -15.65 -5.36 22.93
C ARG A 570 -15.62 -4.75 21.51
N ALA A 571 -15.04 -3.57 21.34
CA ALA A 571 -14.86 -2.93 20.04
C ALA A 571 -13.39 -2.86 19.63
N GLU A 572 -13.14 -2.99 18.33
CA GLU A 572 -11.86 -2.69 17.69
C GLU A 572 -11.89 -1.26 17.14
N TYR A 573 -10.88 -0.47 17.47
CA TYR A 573 -10.72 0.92 17.07
C TYR A 573 -9.60 1.07 16.04
N GLU A 574 -9.90 1.78 14.94
CA GLU A 574 -8.92 2.30 13.99
C GLU A 574 -8.47 3.69 14.48
N ILE A 575 -7.16 3.92 14.54
CA ILE A 575 -6.57 5.16 15.07
C ILE A 575 -5.43 5.64 14.17
N LYS A 576 -5.35 6.94 13.90
CA LYS A 576 -4.30 7.58 13.07
C LYS A 576 -4.07 9.04 13.49
N CYS A 577 -2.88 9.57 13.21
CA CYS A 577 -2.57 10.99 13.36
C CYS A 577 -2.85 11.75 12.04
N ALA A 578 -3.29 13.00 12.13
CA ALA A 578 -3.55 13.89 11.01
C ALA A 578 -2.88 15.26 11.24
N ALA A 579 -1.90 15.59 10.38
CA ALA A 579 -1.24 16.88 10.37
C ALA A 579 -2.00 17.83 9.45
N LEU A 580 -2.63 18.86 10.02
CA LEU A 580 -3.25 19.96 9.29
C LEU A 580 -2.18 21.02 8.97
N GLY A 581 -2.07 21.40 7.71
CA GLY A 581 -1.31 22.56 7.26
C GLY A 581 -2.20 23.77 6.98
N LYS A 582 -1.64 24.75 6.24
CA LYS A 582 -2.42 25.87 5.69
C LYS A 582 -3.57 25.38 4.80
N LEU A 583 -4.62 26.20 4.67
CA LEU A 583 -5.84 25.89 3.91
C LEU A 583 -6.55 24.59 4.35
N ASN A 584 -6.37 24.16 5.61
CA ASN A 584 -6.86 22.87 6.14
C ASN A 584 -6.32 21.62 5.41
N TYR A 585 -5.27 21.76 4.58
CA TYR A 585 -4.69 20.65 3.84
C TYR A 585 -4.09 19.63 4.80
N THR A 586 -4.63 18.40 4.77
CA THR A 586 -4.33 17.38 5.78
C THR A 586 -3.46 16.25 5.22
N ARG A 587 -2.49 15.79 6.02
CA ARG A 587 -1.74 14.54 5.78
C ARG A 587 -1.93 13.59 6.95
N GLU A 588 -2.32 12.35 6.66
CA GLU A 588 -2.60 11.32 7.66
C GLU A 588 -1.43 10.33 7.81
N SER A 589 -1.27 9.77 9.00
CA SER A 589 -0.36 8.64 9.26
C SER A 589 -0.94 7.34 8.68
N ASP A 590 -0.19 6.25 8.84
CA ASP A 590 -0.78 4.91 8.75
C ASP A 590 -1.80 4.69 9.89
N VAL A 591 -2.65 3.68 9.73
CA VAL A 591 -3.69 3.33 10.72
C VAL A 591 -3.17 2.21 11.63
N MET A 592 -3.27 2.43 12.94
CA MET A 592 -3.12 1.36 13.94
C MET A 592 -4.47 0.84 14.40
N HIS A 593 -4.48 -0.36 14.98
CA HIS A 593 -5.67 -1.00 15.53
C HIS A 593 -5.47 -1.25 17.04
N VAL A 594 -6.52 -1.00 17.84
CA VAL A 594 -6.53 -1.27 19.29
C VAL A 594 -7.86 -1.87 19.69
N ARG A 595 -7.86 -2.94 20.49
CA ARG A 595 -9.06 -3.63 20.96
C ARG A 595 -9.32 -3.37 22.44
N ILE A 596 -10.54 -2.95 22.77
CA ILE A 596 -10.95 -2.68 24.16
C ILE A 596 -11.57 -3.94 24.76
N ILE A 597 -10.80 -4.66 25.58
CA ILE A 597 -11.28 -5.85 26.33
C ILE A 597 -12.41 -5.44 27.30
N GLU A 598 -13.39 -6.31 27.51
CA GLU A 598 -14.45 -6.06 28.50
C GLU A 598 -13.90 -6.13 29.94
N LYS A 599 -14.19 -5.10 30.76
CA LYS A 599 -13.77 -5.06 32.17
C LYS A 599 -14.13 -6.34 32.95
N LYS A 600 -15.31 -6.93 32.70
CA LYS A 600 -15.73 -8.18 33.35
C LYS A 600 -14.80 -9.35 33.08
N LEU A 601 -14.22 -9.44 31.88
CA LEU A 601 -13.33 -10.53 31.49
C LEU A 601 -11.98 -10.41 32.21
N ILE A 602 -11.46 -9.19 32.33
CA ILE A 602 -10.27 -8.89 33.13
C ILE A 602 -10.54 -9.22 34.60
N THR A 603 -11.66 -8.74 35.18
CA THR A 603 -12.03 -9.05 36.58
C THR A 603 -12.26 -10.54 36.85
N ALA A 604 -12.68 -11.33 35.86
CA ALA A 604 -12.75 -12.79 35.99
C ALA A 604 -11.36 -13.44 36.04
N LEU A 605 -10.41 -12.97 35.21
CA LEU A 605 -9.02 -13.43 35.22
C LEU A 605 -8.29 -13.03 36.52
N ASP A 606 -8.51 -11.81 37.01
CA ASP A 606 -8.01 -11.34 38.30
C ASP A 606 -8.56 -12.23 39.45
N CYS A 607 -9.84 -12.60 39.39
CA CYS A 607 -10.48 -13.45 40.41
C CYS A 607 -9.85 -14.85 40.51
N VAL A 608 -9.36 -15.42 39.41
CA VAL A 608 -8.60 -16.69 39.42
C VAL A 608 -7.28 -16.52 40.21
N ILE A 609 -6.55 -15.43 39.97
CA ILE A 609 -5.32 -15.11 40.72
C ILE A 609 -5.62 -14.92 42.22
N ASP A 610 -6.72 -14.25 42.56
CA ASP A 610 -7.14 -14.04 43.95
C ASP A 610 -7.55 -15.36 44.64
N ASN A 611 -8.30 -16.25 43.97
CA ASN A 611 -8.73 -17.55 44.53
C ASN A 611 -7.56 -18.50 44.78
N LEU A 612 -6.58 -18.52 43.88
CA LEU A 612 -5.32 -19.26 44.07
C LEU A 612 -4.52 -18.67 45.25
N SER A 613 -4.39 -17.34 45.32
CA SER A 613 -3.71 -16.65 46.42
C SER A 613 -4.40 -16.89 47.77
N PHE A 614 -5.73 -16.94 47.81
CA PHE A 614 -6.50 -17.31 49.00
C PHE A 614 -6.19 -18.75 49.45
N THR A 615 -6.09 -19.68 48.51
CA THR A 615 -5.75 -21.09 48.80
C THR A 615 -4.33 -21.25 49.34
N GLU A 616 -3.35 -20.53 48.78
CA GLU A 616 -1.98 -20.46 49.30
C GLU A 616 -1.90 -19.92 50.73
N ASN A 617 -2.67 -18.86 51.00
CA ASN A 617 -2.76 -18.26 52.33
C ASN A 617 -3.41 -19.24 53.32
N LYS A 618 -4.48 -19.94 52.93
CA LYS A 618 -5.12 -20.98 53.75
C LYS A 618 -4.20 -22.16 54.05
N CYS A 619 -3.45 -22.64 53.07
CA CYS A 619 -2.40 -23.64 53.32
C CYS A 619 -1.32 -23.09 54.26
N SER A 620 -0.97 -21.81 54.16
CA SER A 620 0.02 -21.18 55.04
C SER A 620 -0.46 -21.06 56.48
N GLU A 621 -1.72 -20.71 56.71
CA GLU A 621 -2.36 -20.75 58.03
C GLU A 621 -2.30 -22.17 58.62
N LEU A 622 -2.72 -23.18 57.84
CA LEU A 622 -2.71 -24.60 58.25
C LEU A 622 -1.31 -25.13 58.57
N LEU A 623 -0.26 -24.70 57.85
CA LEU A 623 1.13 -25.07 58.13
C LEU A 623 1.69 -24.39 59.40
N THR A 624 1.13 -23.26 59.82
CA THR A 624 1.48 -22.61 61.10
C THR A 624 0.80 -23.24 62.32
N ASP A 625 -0.23 -24.07 62.10
CA ASP A 625 -0.94 -24.77 63.18
C ASP A 625 -0.07 -25.89 63.78
N PRO A 626 0.23 -25.87 65.10
CA PRO A 626 1.03 -26.91 65.75
C PRO A 626 0.47 -28.34 65.57
N ARG A 627 -0.85 -28.47 65.37
CA ARG A 627 -1.54 -29.77 65.19
C ARG A 627 -1.19 -30.42 63.86
N THR A 628 -0.97 -29.62 62.81
CA THR A 628 -0.53 -30.08 61.48
C THR A 628 0.86 -30.73 61.56
N ASN A 629 1.72 -30.24 62.46
CA ASN A 629 3.10 -30.69 62.63
C ASN A 629 3.25 -32.00 63.41
N THR A 630 2.15 -32.56 63.95
CA THR A 630 2.19 -33.86 64.66
C THR A 630 2.43 -35.05 63.71
N PHE A 631 1.99 -34.94 62.44
CA PHE A 631 2.08 -36.02 61.46
C PHE A 631 2.69 -35.51 60.15
N SER A 632 3.93 -35.88 59.87
CA SER A 632 4.73 -35.38 58.73
C SER A 632 4.05 -35.60 57.38
N THR A 633 3.41 -36.75 57.17
CA THR A 633 2.68 -37.09 55.94
C THR A 633 1.45 -36.19 55.73
N PHE A 634 0.83 -35.68 56.80
CA PHE A 634 -0.27 -34.72 56.69
C PHE A 634 0.25 -33.30 56.42
N HIS A 635 1.29 -32.85 57.14
CA HIS A 635 1.98 -31.58 56.88
C HIS A 635 2.40 -31.46 55.41
N LYS A 636 3.03 -32.50 54.87
CA LYS A 636 3.49 -32.54 53.49
C LYS A 636 2.35 -32.33 52.48
N LYS A 637 1.13 -32.86 52.71
CA LYS A 637 -0.01 -32.63 51.83
C LYS A 637 -0.39 -31.15 51.73
N ILE A 638 -0.35 -30.43 52.85
CA ILE A 638 -0.64 -28.98 52.89
C ILE A 638 0.49 -28.18 52.21
N GLU A 639 1.75 -28.61 52.37
CA GLU A 639 2.91 -28.02 51.68
C GLU A 639 2.86 -28.26 50.16
N ASP A 640 2.53 -29.48 49.72
CA ASP A 640 2.38 -29.86 48.31
C ASP A 640 1.24 -29.05 47.65
N MET A 641 0.06 -28.93 48.29
CA MET A 641 -1.04 -28.07 47.80
C MET A 641 -0.60 -26.62 47.61
N LYS A 642 0.08 -26.06 48.62
CA LYS A 642 0.59 -24.68 48.57
C LYS A 642 1.55 -24.48 47.41
N ARG A 643 2.51 -25.40 47.23
CA ARG A 643 3.52 -25.32 46.17
C ARG A 643 2.86 -25.43 44.78
N PHE A 644 1.95 -26.37 44.58
CA PHE A 644 1.26 -26.52 43.30
C PHE A 644 0.38 -25.32 42.95
N CYS A 645 -0.32 -24.71 43.93
CA CYS A 645 -1.04 -23.45 43.72
C CYS A 645 -0.09 -22.31 43.33
N GLN A 646 1.09 -22.22 43.95
CA GLN A 646 2.12 -21.21 43.64
C GLN A 646 2.67 -21.34 42.23
N GLU A 647 3.01 -22.55 41.80
CA GLU A 647 3.49 -22.86 40.46
C GLU A 647 2.42 -22.53 39.41
N TYR A 648 1.18 -23.00 39.61
CA TYR A 648 0.07 -22.74 38.69
C TYR A 648 -0.31 -21.25 38.61
N ARG A 649 -0.40 -20.52 39.74
CA ARG A 649 -0.73 -19.09 39.75
C ARG A 649 0.32 -18.25 39.02
N GLN A 650 1.60 -18.60 39.13
CA GLN A 650 2.68 -17.88 38.46
C GLN A 650 2.64 -18.09 36.94
N ASP A 651 2.36 -19.31 36.49
CA ASP A 651 2.17 -19.66 35.07
C ASP A 651 0.91 -18.97 34.48
N PHE A 652 -0.23 -19.08 35.17
CA PHE A 652 -1.50 -18.44 34.79
C PHE A 652 -1.34 -16.92 34.68
N SER A 653 -0.66 -16.27 35.63
CA SER A 653 -0.43 -14.81 35.61
C SER A 653 0.41 -14.37 34.41
N VAL A 654 1.43 -15.14 34.02
CA VAL A 654 2.25 -14.83 32.83
C VAL A 654 1.45 -15.03 31.54
N LYS A 655 0.70 -16.13 31.43
CA LYS A 655 -0.19 -16.40 30.28
C LYS A 655 -1.26 -15.32 30.13
N MET A 656 -1.96 -14.98 31.22
CA MET A 656 -2.93 -13.91 31.31
C MET A 656 -2.36 -12.57 30.81
N GLN A 657 -1.20 -12.14 31.34
CA GLN A 657 -0.58 -10.88 30.93
C GLN A 657 -0.13 -10.87 29.46
N SER A 658 0.28 -12.01 28.91
CA SER A 658 0.65 -12.13 27.50
C SER A 658 -0.57 -12.02 26.59
N LEU A 659 -1.60 -12.85 26.84
CA LEU A 659 -2.83 -12.87 26.04
C LEU A 659 -3.57 -11.52 26.09
N ILE A 660 -3.60 -10.83 27.24
CA ILE A 660 -4.20 -9.48 27.34
C ILE A 660 -3.51 -8.50 26.38
N ARG A 661 -2.18 -8.58 26.22
CA ARG A 661 -1.44 -7.70 25.30
C ARG A 661 -1.71 -8.05 23.83
N SER A 662 -1.64 -9.32 23.45
CA SER A 662 -1.87 -9.76 22.06
C SER A 662 -3.33 -9.54 21.62
N VAL A 663 -4.31 -9.70 22.51
CA VAL A 663 -5.71 -9.33 22.23
C VAL A 663 -5.87 -7.81 22.09
N GLN A 664 -5.23 -6.98 22.94
CA GLN A 664 -5.24 -5.51 22.81
C GLN A 664 -4.60 -5.03 21.50
N ALA A 665 -3.49 -5.68 21.09
CA ALA A 665 -2.77 -5.43 19.84
C ALA A 665 -3.48 -5.98 18.58
N CYS A 666 -4.61 -6.68 18.74
CA CYS A 666 -5.37 -7.34 17.67
C CYS A 666 -4.58 -8.48 16.96
N GLU A 667 -3.59 -9.06 17.64
CA GLU A 667 -2.87 -10.26 17.20
C GLU A 667 -3.69 -11.53 17.48
N GLU A 668 -4.45 -11.53 18.58
CA GLU A 668 -5.32 -12.64 18.99
C GLU A 668 -6.79 -12.21 19.15
N GLU A 669 -7.68 -13.20 19.02
CA GLU A 669 -9.12 -13.00 19.22
C GLU A 669 -9.52 -13.02 20.69
N THR A 670 -10.66 -12.38 21.00
CA THR A 670 -11.10 -12.21 22.40
C THR A 670 -11.46 -13.56 23.07
N CYS A 671 -11.65 -14.63 22.27
CA CYS A 671 -11.87 -15.98 22.77
C CYS A 671 -10.65 -16.53 23.53
N ALA A 672 -9.40 -16.22 23.16
CA ALA A 672 -8.23 -16.76 23.85
C ALA A 672 -8.21 -16.49 25.38
N LEU A 673 -8.83 -15.37 25.80
CA LEU A 673 -9.03 -15.01 27.21
C LEU A 673 -10.21 -15.74 27.88
N THR A 674 -11.25 -16.12 27.14
CA THR A 674 -12.30 -17.02 27.66
C THR A 674 -11.84 -18.47 27.69
N ASP A 675 -11.00 -18.86 26.73
CA ASP A 675 -10.45 -20.21 26.60
C ASP A 675 -9.44 -20.46 27.73
N LEU A 676 -8.65 -19.46 28.13
CA LEU A 676 -7.82 -19.50 29.34
C LEU A 676 -8.66 -19.66 30.63
N LEU A 677 -9.80 -18.99 30.73
CA LEU A 677 -10.71 -19.17 31.89
C LEU A 677 -11.36 -20.55 31.90
N GLN A 678 -11.81 -21.05 30.75
CA GLN A 678 -12.35 -22.40 30.64
C GLN A 678 -11.29 -23.46 30.98
N ALA A 679 -10.05 -23.29 30.52
CA ALA A 679 -8.92 -24.15 30.88
C ALA A 679 -8.54 -24.10 32.38
N HIS A 680 -8.97 -23.07 33.13
CA HIS A 680 -8.88 -23.05 34.59
C HIS A 680 -10.00 -23.86 35.24
N GLU A 681 -11.25 -23.62 34.86
CA GLU A 681 -12.41 -24.34 35.39
C GLU A 681 -12.37 -25.86 35.09
N GLU A 682 -11.76 -26.25 33.96
CA GLU A 682 -11.53 -27.66 33.58
C GLU A 682 -10.25 -28.28 34.22
N SER A 683 -9.44 -27.50 34.96
CA SER A 683 -8.22 -27.96 35.61
C SER A 683 -8.45 -28.50 37.03
N PRO A 684 -7.54 -29.33 37.59
CA PRO A 684 -7.54 -29.69 39.01
C PRO A 684 -7.12 -28.52 39.94
N PHE A 685 -7.00 -27.30 39.40
CA PHE A 685 -6.81 -26.05 40.15
C PHE A 685 -8.07 -25.16 40.16
N ASN A 686 -9.21 -25.64 39.64
CA ASN A 686 -10.46 -24.88 39.65
C ASN A 686 -10.86 -24.45 41.08
N THR A 687 -11.59 -23.34 41.17
CA THR A 687 -11.90 -22.70 42.46
C THR A 687 -12.73 -23.60 43.39
N GLN A 688 -13.58 -24.48 42.86
CA GLN A 688 -14.44 -25.35 43.67
C GLN A 688 -13.65 -26.44 44.38
N ASP A 689 -12.84 -27.21 43.64
CA ASP A 689 -12.11 -28.36 44.18
C ASP A 689 -11.06 -27.92 45.19
N LEU A 690 -10.39 -26.77 44.98
CA LEU A 690 -9.48 -26.17 45.95
C LEU A 690 -10.19 -25.80 47.27
N GLN A 691 -11.35 -25.14 47.20
CA GLN A 691 -12.12 -24.77 48.40
C GLN A 691 -12.71 -25.97 49.13
N GLU A 692 -13.08 -27.04 48.42
CA GLU A 692 -13.53 -28.29 49.03
C GLU A 692 -12.38 -29.06 49.69
N TRP A 693 -11.22 -29.12 49.04
CA TRP A 693 -10.04 -29.76 49.61
C TRP A 693 -9.59 -29.11 50.92
N ILE A 694 -9.48 -27.78 50.97
CA ILE A 694 -9.14 -27.04 52.20
C ILE A 694 -10.15 -27.35 53.32
N ARG A 695 -11.45 -27.29 53.03
CA ARG A 695 -12.53 -27.59 53.99
C ARG A 695 -12.42 -28.99 54.56
N GLU A 696 -12.18 -29.98 53.71
CA GLU A 696 -12.07 -31.37 54.15
C GLU A 696 -10.75 -31.63 54.91
N LYS A 697 -9.65 -30.95 54.59
CA LYS A 697 -8.41 -31.01 55.41
C LYS A 697 -8.52 -30.29 56.75
N GLU A 698 -9.21 -29.15 56.83
CA GLU A 698 -9.56 -28.52 58.11
C GLU A 698 -10.39 -29.48 59.00
N LYS A 699 -11.33 -30.22 58.39
CA LYS A 699 -12.23 -31.19 59.06
C LYS A 699 -11.52 -32.49 59.47
N GLU A 700 -10.60 -33.00 58.63
CA GLU A 700 -9.70 -34.11 58.95
C GLU A 700 -8.79 -33.72 60.14
N LEU A 701 -8.11 -32.58 60.07
CA LEU A 701 -7.22 -32.07 61.13
C LEU A 701 -7.94 -31.87 62.46
N ASN A 702 -9.07 -31.17 62.46
CA ASN A 702 -9.84 -30.92 63.68
C ASN A 702 -10.33 -32.22 64.33
N THR A 703 -10.81 -33.18 63.54
CA THR A 703 -11.29 -34.46 64.08
C THR A 703 -10.13 -35.32 64.60
N VAL A 704 -9.03 -35.44 63.86
CA VAL A 704 -7.84 -36.17 64.32
C VAL A 704 -7.29 -35.55 65.61
N HIS A 705 -7.33 -34.23 65.74
CA HIS A 705 -6.95 -33.53 66.96
C HIS A 705 -7.86 -33.83 68.17
N GLU A 706 -9.19 -33.91 68.00
CA GLU A 706 -10.11 -34.34 69.07
C GLU A 706 -9.75 -35.75 69.60
N PHE A 707 -9.50 -36.70 68.69
CA PHE A 707 -9.06 -38.05 69.04
C PHE A 707 -7.68 -38.05 69.71
N LEU A 708 -6.72 -37.30 69.17
CA LEU A 708 -5.37 -37.17 69.70
C LEU A 708 -5.35 -36.59 71.11
N GLN A 709 -6.11 -35.51 71.35
CA GLN A 709 -6.22 -34.90 72.68
C GLN A 709 -6.78 -35.92 73.68
N HIS A 710 -7.84 -36.65 73.31
CA HIS A 710 -8.38 -37.69 74.17
C HIS A 710 -7.43 -38.87 74.45
N LEU A 711 -6.43 -39.13 73.59
CA LEU A 711 -5.38 -40.12 73.84
C LEU A 711 -4.32 -39.56 74.80
N LEU A 712 -3.83 -38.33 74.54
CA LEU A 712 -2.87 -37.61 75.38
C LEU A 712 -3.39 -37.39 76.81
N ASP A 713 -4.66 -36.95 76.94
CA ASP A 713 -5.36 -36.78 78.24
C ASP A 713 -5.43 -38.07 79.07
N SER A 714 -5.23 -39.24 78.43
CA SER A 714 -5.26 -40.56 79.07
C SER A 714 -3.87 -41.14 79.34
N GLY A 715 -2.80 -40.39 79.06
CA GLY A 715 -1.42 -40.78 79.36
C GLY A 715 -0.64 -41.43 78.19
N ALA A 716 -1.19 -41.49 76.98
CA ALA A 716 -0.45 -42.02 75.83
C ALA A 716 0.58 -41.02 75.28
N GLU A 717 1.75 -41.50 74.84
CA GLU A 717 2.80 -40.63 74.28
C GLU A 717 2.81 -40.62 72.74
N VAL A 718 2.85 -39.44 72.13
CA VAL A 718 3.13 -39.33 70.69
C VAL A 718 4.64 -39.49 70.47
N LYS A 719 5.05 -40.51 69.71
CA LYS A 719 6.46 -40.75 69.38
C LYS A 719 6.65 -40.92 67.87
N LEU A 720 7.54 -40.10 67.30
CA LEU A 720 7.78 -39.96 65.87
C LEU A 720 8.72 -41.04 65.27
N SER A 721 9.34 -41.86 66.12
CA SER A 721 10.07 -43.08 65.72
C SER A 721 9.63 -44.22 66.64
N LEU A 722 9.14 -45.29 66.01
CA LEU A 722 8.71 -46.53 66.68
C LEU A 722 9.94 -47.32 67.18
N ASP A 723 11.01 -47.33 66.40
CA ASP A 723 12.30 -47.98 66.68
C ASP A 723 12.88 -47.52 68.03
N THR A 724 12.71 -46.23 68.36
CA THR A 724 13.14 -45.64 69.63
C THR A 724 12.36 -46.20 70.84
N VAL A 725 11.15 -46.74 70.62
CA VAL A 725 10.31 -47.38 71.65
C VAL A 725 10.61 -48.88 71.75
N LEU A 726 10.68 -49.56 70.61
CA LEU A 726 10.98 -51.00 70.54
C LEU A 726 12.40 -51.34 71.04
N SER A 727 13.31 -50.35 71.06
CA SER A 727 14.68 -50.51 71.58
C SER A 727 14.81 -50.41 73.10
N ASP A 728 13.77 -50.05 73.87
CA ASP A 728 13.87 -50.01 75.35
C ASP A 728 13.62 -51.40 75.95
N ILE A 729 14.69 -52.00 76.48
CA ILE A 729 14.72 -53.32 77.13
C ILE A 729 13.74 -53.43 78.33
N LYS A 730 13.21 -52.31 78.84
CA LYS A 730 12.18 -52.29 79.89
C LYS A 730 10.76 -52.49 79.37
N VAL A 731 10.56 -52.41 78.05
CA VAL A 731 9.24 -52.48 77.41
C VAL A 731 9.07 -53.85 76.75
N GLU A 732 8.15 -54.63 77.30
CA GLU A 732 7.83 -55.98 76.84
C GLU A 732 6.74 -55.96 75.76
N ASN A 733 5.81 -55.01 75.83
CA ASN A 733 4.76 -54.83 74.83
C ASN A 733 4.57 -53.34 74.51
N VAL A 734 4.31 -53.01 73.24
CA VAL A 734 3.91 -51.66 72.81
C VAL A 734 2.51 -51.72 72.22
N VAL A 735 1.60 -50.92 72.75
CA VAL A 735 0.24 -50.74 72.22
C VAL A 735 0.17 -49.36 71.56
N CYS A 736 0.06 -49.34 70.24
CA CYS A 736 -0.01 -48.12 69.46
C CYS A 736 -1.44 -47.87 68.96
N TYR A 737 -1.97 -46.67 69.22
CA TYR A 737 -3.14 -46.18 68.49
C TYR A 737 -2.66 -45.53 67.19
N THR A 738 -2.94 -46.16 66.06
CA THR A 738 -2.44 -45.73 64.75
C THR A 738 -3.57 -45.08 63.94
N PHE A 739 -3.39 -43.83 63.54
CA PHE A 739 -4.25 -43.14 62.57
C PHE A 739 -3.96 -43.67 61.17
N SER A 740 -4.82 -44.58 60.71
CA SER A 740 -4.54 -45.50 59.60
C SER A 740 -4.98 -45.03 58.21
N SER A 741 -5.60 -43.86 58.11
CA SER A 741 -5.94 -43.23 56.82
C SER A 741 -5.36 -41.83 56.63
N LEU A 742 -4.70 -41.28 57.66
CA LEU A 742 -4.13 -39.94 57.60
C LEU A 742 -3.01 -39.83 56.54
N GLU A 743 -2.34 -40.95 56.25
CA GLU A 743 -1.18 -41.03 55.35
C GLU A 743 -1.54 -41.38 53.90
N GLN A 744 -2.79 -41.74 53.62
CA GLN A 744 -3.24 -42.20 52.29
C GLN A 744 -2.94 -41.18 51.19
N THR A 745 -2.57 -41.64 49.99
CA THR A 745 -2.24 -40.75 48.87
C THR A 745 -3.43 -39.87 48.50
N ASP A 746 -3.18 -38.57 48.34
CA ASP A 746 -4.24 -37.61 48.07
C ASP A 746 -4.48 -37.49 46.57
N LYS A 747 -5.71 -37.77 46.13
CA LYS A 747 -6.06 -37.86 44.71
C LYS A 747 -5.89 -36.52 44.00
N LEU A 748 -6.37 -35.43 44.60
CA LEU A 748 -6.32 -34.10 43.96
C LEU A 748 -4.86 -33.64 43.79
N LEU A 749 -4.02 -33.82 44.81
CA LEU A 749 -2.58 -33.53 44.72
C LEU A 749 -1.89 -34.34 43.62
N SER A 750 -2.27 -35.59 43.43
CA SER A 750 -1.73 -36.47 42.39
C SER A 750 -2.09 -35.97 40.98
N GLU A 751 -3.33 -35.50 40.80
CA GLU A 751 -3.84 -34.96 39.53
C GLU A 751 -3.26 -33.55 39.24
N GLN A 752 -3.09 -32.71 40.27
CA GLN A 752 -2.38 -31.43 40.18
C GLN A 752 -0.90 -31.60 39.82
N GLU A 753 -0.18 -32.51 40.48
CA GLU A 753 1.22 -32.79 40.17
C GLU A 753 1.39 -33.32 38.74
N HIS A 754 0.47 -34.18 38.28
CA HIS A 754 0.45 -34.63 36.89
C HIS A 754 0.18 -33.47 35.92
N TYR A 755 -0.81 -32.63 36.18
CA TYR A 755 -1.15 -31.48 35.33
C TYR A 755 0.02 -30.49 35.18
N LEU A 756 0.74 -30.19 36.26
CA LEU A 756 1.93 -29.32 36.22
C LEU A 756 3.11 -29.96 35.46
N LYS A 757 3.28 -31.28 35.56
CA LYS A 757 4.32 -32.03 34.81
C LYS A 757 3.97 -32.22 33.33
N ALA A 758 2.68 -32.29 32.98
CA ALA A 758 2.19 -32.71 31.67
C ALA A 758 2.03 -31.59 30.62
N GLN A 759 2.67 -30.43 30.81
CA GLN A 759 2.59 -29.26 29.90
C GLN A 759 3.18 -29.46 28.47
N THR A 760 3.24 -30.70 27.97
CA THR A 760 3.77 -31.07 26.65
C THR A 760 2.96 -32.14 25.89
N VAL A 761 1.88 -32.71 26.46
CA VAL A 761 1.02 -33.70 25.77
C VAL A 761 -0.47 -33.48 26.14
N GLU A 762 -1.37 -33.71 25.18
CA GLU A 762 -2.82 -33.61 25.37
C GLU A 762 -3.33 -34.55 26.49
N ILE A 763 -4.18 -34.02 27.38
CA ILE A 763 -4.85 -34.77 28.45
C ILE A 763 -6.31 -34.98 28.04
N ASN A 764 -6.82 -36.22 28.14
CA ASN A 764 -8.23 -36.51 27.88
C ASN A 764 -9.13 -35.86 28.96
N PRO A 765 -10.12 -35.01 28.61
CA PRO A 765 -11.07 -34.46 29.57
C PRO A 765 -12.05 -35.54 30.01
N GLY A 766 -11.86 -36.09 31.23
CA GLY A 766 -12.44 -37.40 31.53
C GLY A 766 -12.57 -37.84 32.98
N THR A 767 -12.74 -36.94 33.96
CA THR A 767 -13.58 -37.06 35.20
C THR A 767 -13.31 -35.85 36.10
N SER A 768 -14.36 -35.24 36.69
CA SER A 768 -14.19 -34.19 37.70
C SER A 768 -13.50 -34.73 38.97
N PRO A 769 -12.46 -34.06 39.51
CA PRO A 769 -11.78 -34.45 40.75
C PRO A 769 -12.66 -34.41 42.01
N GLN A 770 -13.52 -35.42 42.21
CA GLN A 770 -14.24 -35.57 43.48
C GLN A 770 -13.23 -35.64 44.64
N VAL A 771 -13.29 -34.63 45.51
CA VAL A 771 -12.50 -34.55 46.75
C VAL A 771 -13.00 -35.60 47.73
N LEU A 772 -12.35 -36.76 47.71
CA LEU A 772 -12.70 -37.90 48.54
C LEU A 772 -11.98 -37.82 49.90
N THR A 773 -12.70 -37.42 50.95
CA THR A 773 -12.22 -37.64 52.32
C THR A 773 -12.41 -39.12 52.73
N TRP A 774 -11.47 -39.64 53.49
CA TRP A 774 -11.61 -40.92 54.19
C TRP A 774 -12.53 -40.81 55.42
N LEU A 775 -12.79 -39.60 55.93
CA LEU A 775 -13.43 -39.35 57.23
C LEU A 775 -14.96 -39.40 57.17
N THR A 776 -15.50 -40.58 56.84
CA THR A 776 -16.95 -40.86 56.86
C THR A 776 -17.48 -41.03 58.30
N GLY A 777 -18.81 -40.96 58.48
CA GLY A 777 -19.45 -41.15 59.79
C GLY A 777 -19.15 -42.52 60.42
N ASN A 778 -19.30 -43.61 59.65
CA ASN A 778 -18.97 -44.98 60.05
C ASN A 778 -17.50 -45.12 60.47
N ILE A 779 -16.58 -44.46 59.76
CA ILE A 779 -15.15 -44.47 60.12
C ILE A 779 -14.89 -43.69 61.42
N ARG A 780 -15.56 -42.55 61.63
CA ARG A 780 -15.52 -41.80 62.91
C ARG A 780 -16.09 -42.61 64.08
N GLU A 781 -17.10 -43.44 63.85
CA GLU A 781 -17.66 -44.37 64.85
C GLU A 781 -16.65 -45.46 65.20
N LYS A 782 -16.03 -46.12 64.22
CA LYS A 782 -14.95 -47.10 64.46
C LYS A 782 -13.74 -46.52 65.20
N MET A 783 -13.32 -45.30 64.87
CA MET A 783 -12.27 -44.59 65.62
C MET A 783 -12.66 -44.40 67.09
N ARG A 784 -13.95 -44.15 67.38
CA ARG A 784 -14.45 -44.06 68.76
C ARG A 784 -14.47 -45.42 69.46
N GLU A 785 -14.84 -46.49 68.78
CA GLU A 785 -14.75 -47.86 69.30
C GLU A 785 -13.32 -48.24 69.66
N HIS A 786 -12.35 -48.00 68.76
CA HIS A 786 -10.93 -48.21 69.04
C HIS A 786 -10.42 -47.31 70.18
N LEU A 787 -10.85 -46.04 70.26
CA LEU A 787 -10.47 -45.15 71.36
C LEU A 787 -10.96 -45.68 72.72
N PHE A 788 -12.17 -46.25 72.80
CA PHE A 788 -12.66 -46.88 74.02
C PHE A 788 -11.85 -48.12 74.39
N VAL A 789 -11.60 -49.03 73.44
CA VAL A 789 -10.79 -50.25 73.67
C VAL A 789 -9.36 -49.90 74.11
N PHE A 790 -8.75 -48.88 73.49
CA PHE A 790 -7.41 -48.41 73.86
C PHE A 790 -7.36 -47.81 75.27
N LYS A 791 -8.41 -47.06 75.69
CA LYS A 791 -8.54 -46.58 77.07
C LYS A 791 -8.77 -47.71 78.07
N GLU A 792 -9.62 -48.70 77.75
CA GLU A 792 -9.80 -49.90 78.57
C GLU A 792 -8.46 -50.65 78.77
N LEU A 793 -7.66 -50.80 77.70
CA LEU A 793 -6.32 -51.41 77.76
C LEU A 793 -5.35 -50.62 78.66
N MET A 794 -5.30 -49.29 78.55
CA MET A 794 -4.48 -48.45 79.45
C MET A 794 -4.89 -48.63 80.92
N THR A 795 -6.18 -48.51 81.24
CA THR A 795 -6.68 -48.62 82.63
C THR A 795 -6.52 -50.01 83.26
N SER A 796 -6.26 -51.05 82.46
CA SER A 796 -6.09 -52.43 82.94
C SER A 796 -4.62 -52.85 83.12
N HIS A 797 -3.66 -52.05 82.61
CA HIS A 797 -2.22 -52.39 82.61
C HIS A 797 -1.33 -51.31 83.26
N ASP A 798 -1.94 -50.35 83.96
CA ASP A 798 -1.25 -49.26 84.65
C ASP A 798 -0.18 -49.79 85.64
N GLY A 799 1.09 -49.55 85.32
CA GLY A 799 2.25 -50.01 86.10
C GLY A 799 2.93 -51.32 85.64
N GLN A 800 2.54 -51.92 84.51
CA GLN A 800 3.22 -53.10 83.94
C GLN A 800 4.21 -52.74 82.81
N SER A 801 4.91 -53.74 82.26
CA SER A 801 5.93 -53.65 81.19
C SER A 801 5.40 -53.24 79.81
N THR A 802 4.25 -52.57 79.74
CA THR A 802 3.53 -52.24 78.51
C THR A 802 3.48 -50.72 78.29
N THR A 803 3.91 -50.25 77.13
CA THR A 803 3.94 -48.81 76.78
C THR A 803 2.84 -48.46 75.77
N PHE A 804 2.17 -47.32 75.99
CA PHE A 804 1.07 -46.85 75.15
C PHE A 804 1.47 -45.61 74.34
N ILE A 805 1.37 -45.69 73.02
CA ILE A 805 1.79 -44.63 72.10
C ILE A 805 0.74 -44.31 71.03
N VAL A 806 0.94 -43.21 70.31
CA VAL A 806 0.11 -42.78 69.17
C VAL A 806 0.97 -42.50 67.94
N SER A 807 0.55 -42.98 66.76
CA SER A 807 1.26 -42.80 65.48
C SER A 807 0.31 -42.56 64.28
N SER A 808 0.87 -42.30 63.10
CA SER A 808 0.20 -42.48 61.80
C SER A 808 0.96 -43.50 60.95
N GLN A 809 0.23 -44.33 60.20
CA GLN A 809 0.76 -45.28 59.21
C GLN A 809 -0.42 -45.80 58.37
N ASP A 810 -0.40 -45.73 57.03
CA ASP A 810 -1.52 -46.26 56.23
C ASP A 810 -1.72 -47.77 56.46
N HIS A 811 -2.98 -48.18 56.69
CA HIS A 811 -3.34 -49.58 56.88
C HIS A 811 -4.69 -49.90 56.22
N GLN A 812 -4.63 -50.19 54.91
CA GLN A 812 -5.78 -50.36 54.01
C GLN A 812 -6.96 -51.19 54.54
N ASN A 813 -6.70 -52.27 55.29
CA ASN A 813 -7.76 -53.15 55.82
C ASN A 813 -8.57 -52.53 56.98
N HIS A 814 -8.07 -51.46 57.62
CA HIS A 814 -8.65 -50.86 58.83
C HIS A 814 -8.70 -49.33 58.69
N PRO A 815 -9.61 -48.74 57.89
CA PRO A 815 -9.61 -47.31 57.62
C PRO A 815 -9.93 -46.45 58.85
N GLY A 816 -9.29 -45.29 58.94
CA GLY A 816 -9.41 -44.28 60.00
C GLY A 816 -8.51 -44.51 61.22
N SER A 817 -8.64 -45.66 61.87
CA SER A 817 -7.67 -46.09 62.89
C SER A 817 -7.57 -47.61 63.03
N CYS A 818 -6.48 -48.07 63.64
CA CYS A 818 -6.35 -49.40 64.23
C CYS A 818 -5.55 -49.32 65.55
N ILE A 819 -5.65 -50.37 66.36
CA ILE A 819 -4.75 -50.58 67.49
C ILE A 819 -3.71 -51.61 67.05
N LEU A 820 -2.43 -51.24 67.04
CA LEU A 820 -1.32 -52.13 66.72
C LEU A 820 -0.63 -52.58 68.02
N LEU A 821 -0.39 -53.88 68.14
CA LEU A 821 0.29 -54.51 69.27
C LEU A 821 1.61 -55.12 68.79
N TYR A 822 2.70 -54.66 69.37
CA TYR A 822 4.05 -55.21 69.22
C TYR A 822 4.38 -55.98 70.50
N GLU A 823 4.72 -57.25 70.36
CA GLU A 823 5.00 -58.15 71.49
C GLU A 823 6.50 -58.47 71.51
N HIS A 824 7.11 -58.46 72.69
CA HIS A 824 8.50 -58.88 72.96
C HIS A 824 9.57 -58.15 72.12
N GLY A 825 9.30 -56.90 71.73
CA GLY A 825 10.22 -56.08 70.93
C GLY A 825 10.27 -56.43 69.42
N CYS A 826 9.34 -57.24 68.91
CA CYS A 826 9.27 -57.54 67.47
C CYS A 826 8.79 -56.33 66.64
N GLU A 827 9.35 -56.15 65.45
CA GLU A 827 8.96 -55.11 64.48
C GLU A 827 7.60 -55.42 63.79
N GLU A 828 7.22 -56.69 63.68
CA GLU A 828 5.94 -57.11 63.07
C GLU A 828 4.76 -56.85 64.02
N ALA A 829 3.97 -55.83 63.72
CA ALA A 829 2.76 -55.47 64.44
C ALA A 829 1.61 -56.46 64.18
N VAL A 830 0.89 -56.85 65.24
CA VAL A 830 -0.41 -57.53 65.12
C VAL A 830 -1.52 -56.52 65.41
N CYS A 831 -2.51 -56.40 64.52
CA CYS A 831 -3.68 -55.57 64.80
C CYS A 831 -4.50 -56.17 65.95
N PHE A 832 -4.57 -55.47 67.08
CA PHE A 832 -5.36 -55.88 68.23
C PHE A 832 -6.84 -55.82 67.87
N THR A 833 -7.54 -56.94 68.07
CA THR A 833 -8.99 -57.05 67.95
C THR A 833 -9.51 -57.55 69.31
N PRO A 834 -10.51 -56.90 69.93
CA PRO A 834 -11.11 -57.43 71.15
C PRO A 834 -11.86 -58.74 70.85
N PRO A 835 -11.89 -59.72 71.77
CA PRO A 835 -12.75 -60.89 71.62
C PRO A 835 -14.23 -60.45 71.60
N SER A 836 -15.05 -61.12 70.79
CA SER A 836 -16.49 -60.92 70.82
C SER A 836 -17.07 -61.28 72.20
N GLN A 837 -18.13 -60.59 72.63
CA GLN A 837 -18.86 -61.00 73.84
C GLN A 837 -19.28 -62.47 73.72
N PRO A 838 -18.91 -63.35 74.67
CA PRO A 838 -19.23 -64.77 74.57
C PRO A 838 -20.71 -65.01 74.79
N VAL A 839 -21.26 -66.04 74.15
CA VAL A 839 -22.65 -66.46 74.36
C VAL A 839 -22.82 -66.98 75.78
N CYS A 840 -23.91 -66.57 76.44
CA CYS A 840 -24.25 -67.04 77.79
C CYS A 840 -24.32 -68.58 77.84
N PRO A 841 -23.82 -69.22 78.91
CA PRO A 841 -23.92 -70.67 79.05
C PRO A 841 -25.38 -71.08 79.26
N VAL A 842 -25.77 -72.25 78.75
CA VAL A 842 -27.14 -72.77 78.87
C VAL A 842 -27.16 -73.99 79.76
N THR A 843 -28.00 -74.02 80.79
CA THR A 843 -28.10 -75.16 81.71
C THR A 843 -28.77 -76.36 81.04
N GLU A 844 -28.10 -77.52 81.01
CA GLU A 844 -28.68 -78.78 80.50
C GLU A 844 -29.12 -79.72 81.63
N GLU A 845 -28.33 -79.83 82.71
CA GLU A 845 -28.64 -80.69 83.85
C GLU A 845 -28.19 -80.03 85.16
N VAL A 846 -28.95 -80.25 86.24
CA VAL A 846 -28.64 -79.76 87.59
C VAL A 846 -28.84 -80.91 88.57
N THR A 847 -27.78 -81.26 89.29
CA THR A 847 -27.83 -82.23 90.40
C THR A 847 -27.73 -81.51 91.74
N GLY A 848 -27.74 -82.27 92.84
CA GLY A 848 -27.55 -81.70 94.18
C GLY A 848 -26.16 -81.10 94.43
N GLN A 849 -25.14 -81.43 93.63
CA GLN A 849 -23.74 -81.01 93.83
C GLN A 849 -22.99 -80.63 92.54
N SER A 850 -23.66 -80.67 91.38
CA SER A 850 -23.07 -80.29 90.10
C SER A 850 -24.09 -79.64 89.15
N VAL A 851 -23.59 -78.84 88.20
CA VAL A 851 -24.38 -78.23 87.13
C VAL A 851 -23.66 -78.50 85.80
N VAL A 852 -24.38 -79.06 84.83
CA VAL A 852 -23.90 -79.25 83.45
C VAL A 852 -24.38 -78.08 82.60
N LEU A 853 -23.43 -77.36 82.01
CA LEU A 853 -23.66 -76.17 81.19
C LEU A 853 -23.21 -76.43 79.77
N LYS A 854 -24.10 -76.23 78.80
CA LYS A 854 -23.73 -76.09 77.40
C LYS A 854 -23.01 -74.75 77.20
N VAL A 855 -21.88 -74.81 76.52
CA VAL A 855 -21.07 -73.64 76.15
C VAL A 855 -20.91 -73.61 74.63
N VAL A 856 -20.87 -72.41 74.07
CA VAL A 856 -20.61 -72.19 72.65
C VAL A 856 -19.11 -71.85 72.52
N PRO A 857 -18.29 -72.68 71.83
CA PRO A 857 -16.90 -72.34 71.57
C PRO A 857 -16.78 -71.00 70.84
N PRO A 858 -15.74 -70.20 71.11
CA PRO A 858 -15.64 -68.85 70.57
C PRO A 858 -15.47 -68.86 69.06
N SER A 859 -16.42 -68.26 68.34
CA SER A 859 -16.36 -68.07 66.88
C SER A 859 -15.45 -66.89 66.48
N CYS A 860 -15.09 -66.02 67.42
CA CYS A 860 -14.17 -64.91 67.21
C CYS A 860 -12.70 -65.36 67.43
N PRO A 861 -11.84 -65.29 66.39
CA PRO A 861 -10.45 -65.77 66.47
C PRO A 861 -9.55 -64.94 67.40
N ALA A 862 -10.01 -63.78 67.87
CA ALA A 862 -9.33 -62.99 68.89
C ALA A 862 -9.46 -63.55 70.32
N THR A 863 -10.29 -64.59 70.52
CA THR A 863 -10.43 -65.27 71.82
C THR A 863 -9.29 -66.28 71.99
N VAL A 864 -8.38 -65.98 72.91
CA VAL A 864 -7.24 -66.85 73.27
C VAL A 864 -7.71 -67.97 74.20
N GLU A 865 -8.56 -67.65 75.17
CA GLU A 865 -9.12 -68.61 76.12
C GLU A 865 -10.58 -68.25 76.43
N LEU A 866 -11.44 -69.27 76.61
CA LEU A 866 -12.79 -69.09 77.15
C LEU A 866 -12.81 -69.66 78.57
N ARG A 867 -13.23 -68.86 79.54
CA ARG A 867 -13.45 -69.29 80.92
C ARG A 867 -14.92 -69.20 81.28
N LEU A 868 -15.35 -70.05 82.20
CA LEU A 868 -16.69 -70.06 82.75
C LEU A 868 -16.61 -69.61 84.21
N LEU A 869 -17.11 -68.41 84.48
CA LEU A 869 -17.05 -67.76 85.78
C LEU A 869 -18.32 -68.07 86.58
N TYR A 870 -18.16 -68.53 87.81
CA TYR A 870 -19.28 -68.88 88.68
C TYR A 870 -19.05 -68.45 90.13
N LYS A 871 -20.12 -68.05 90.83
CA LYS A 871 -20.10 -67.77 92.27
C LYS A 871 -21.45 -68.09 92.91
N VAL A 872 -21.48 -68.27 94.23
CA VAL A 872 -22.75 -68.20 94.97
C VAL A 872 -23.24 -66.75 94.87
N LYS A 873 -24.54 -66.54 94.68
CA LYS A 873 -25.15 -65.22 94.46
C LYS A 873 -24.82 -64.21 95.56
N GLU A 874 -24.72 -64.68 96.81
CA GLU A 874 -24.36 -63.91 98.01
C GLU A 874 -22.85 -63.60 98.13
N ASP A 875 -22.00 -64.21 97.29
CA ASP A 875 -20.54 -64.05 97.30
C ASP A 875 -20.11 -62.88 96.39
N SER A 876 -18.96 -62.27 96.68
CA SER A 876 -18.34 -61.23 95.84
C SER A 876 -17.26 -61.78 94.91
N VAL A 877 -16.70 -62.97 95.20
CA VAL A 877 -15.57 -63.54 94.46
C VAL A 877 -16.05 -64.51 93.39
N TRP A 878 -15.71 -64.24 92.14
CA TRP A 878 -15.90 -65.17 91.02
C TRP A 878 -14.83 -66.27 91.04
N ARG A 879 -15.25 -67.54 90.95
CA ARG A 879 -14.40 -68.67 90.60
C ARG A 879 -14.37 -68.83 89.08
N SER A 880 -13.31 -69.40 88.53
CA SER A 880 -13.14 -69.59 87.09
C SER A 880 -12.80 -71.04 86.75
N GLU A 881 -13.62 -71.66 85.91
CA GLU A 881 -13.30 -72.92 85.24
C GLU A 881 -12.79 -72.62 83.82
N ALA A 882 -11.80 -73.36 83.33
CA ALA A 882 -11.33 -73.21 81.94
C ALA A 882 -12.19 -74.06 80.99
N VAL A 883 -12.65 -73.48 79.89
CA VAL A 883 -13.35 -74.22 78.83
C VAL A 883 -12.30 -74.71 77.83
N LEU A 884 -12.15 -76.03 77.70
CA LEU A 884 -11.19 -76.60 76.76
C LEU A 884 -11.63 -76.33 75.31
N LYS A 885 -10.66 -76.28 74.40
CA LYS A 885 -10.93 -76.10 72.97
C LYS A 885 -11.82 -77.23 72.46
N ASP A 886 -12.82 -76.88 71.66
CA ASP A 886 -13.86 -77.78 71.13
C ASP A 886 -14.77 -78.46 72.18
N GLN A 887 -14.72 -78.03 73.45
CA GLN A 887 -15.63 -78.48 74.50
C GLN A 887 -16.99 -77.77 74.39
N HIS A 888 -18.07 -78.55 74.20
CA HIS A 888 -19.45 -78.02 74.10
C HIS A 888 -20.24 -78.09 75.41
N THR A 889 -19.76 -78.83 76.42
CA THR A 889 -20.40 -78.95 77.74
C THR A 889 -19.36 -78.96 78.85
N VAL A 890 -19.59 -78.15 79.87
CA VAL A 890 -18.73 -77.96 81.05
C VAL A 890 -19.55 -78.32 82.28
N THR A 891 -19.05 -79.26 83.09
CA THR A 891 -19.69 -79.66 84.34
C THR A 891 -18.98 -79.00 85.52
N LEU A 892 -19.66 -78.06 86.17
CA LEU A 892 -19.20 -77.51 87.44
C LEU A 892 -19.51 -78.51 88.55
N THR A 893 -18.49 -78.97 89.29
CA THR A 893 -18.61 -79.90 90.43
C THR A 893 -18.43 -79.18 91.76
N ASP A 894 -18.59 -79.93 92.86
CA ASP A 894 -18.35 -79.46 94.24
C ASP A 894 -19.19 -78.23 94.64
N LEU A 895 -20.34 -78.07 93.99
CA LEU A 895 -21.30 -77.02 94.28
C LEU A 895 -22.08 -77.33 95.57
N ARG A 896 -22.41 -76.29 96.32
CA ARG A 896 -23.27 -76.41 97.51
C ARG A 896 -24.68 -76.81 97.08
N SER A 897 -25.27 -77.78 97.78
CA SER A 897 -26.68 -78.14 97.61
C SER A 897 -27.59 -77.05 98.17
N ARG A 898 -28.70 -76.76 97.48
CA ARG A 898 -29.67 -75.70 97.82
C ARG A 898 -29.06 -74.29 97.87
N ALA A 899 -28.12 -74.01 96.99
CA ALA A 899 -27.54 -72.68 96.81
C ALA A 899 -27.86 -72.13 95.41
N GLU A 900 -28.10 -70.83 95.34
CA GLU A 900 -28.30 -70.09 94.09
C GLU A 900 -26.93 -69.59 93.58
N TYR A 901 -26.58 -69.97 92.36
CA TYR A 901 -25.30 -69.66 91.70
C TYR A 901 -25.51 -68.69 90.55
N GLU A 902 -24.71 -67.64 90.50
CA GLU A 902 -24.56 -66.74 89.36
C GLU A 902 -23.42 -67.22 88.48
N ILE A 903 -23.65 -67.28 87.16
CA ILE A 903 -22.72 -67.90 86.20
C ILE A 903 -22.69 -67.09 84.90
N LYS A 904 -21.49 -66.87 84.34
CA LYS A 904 -21.26 -66.17 83.06
C LYS A 904 -20.06 -66.76 82.32
N CYS A 905 -19.99 -66.60 81.00
CA CYS A 905 -18.79 -66.88 80.21
C CYS A 905 -17.88 -65.64 80.16
N ALA A 906 -16.58 -65.83 80.08
CA ALA A 906 -15.58 -64.77 79.94
C ALA A 906 -14.56 -65.17 78.84
N ALA A 907 -14.55 -64.40 77.75
CA ALA A 907 -13.61 -64.56 76.65
C ALA A 907 -12.37 -63.69 76.91
N LEU A 908 -11.24 -64.33 77.21
CA LEU A 908 -9.93 -63.68 77.29
C LEU A 908 -9.33 -63.56 75.89
N GLY A 909 -8.97 -62.35 75.49
CA GLY A 909 -8.13 -62.09 74.32
C GLY A 909 -6.65 -61.91 74.68
N LYS A 910 -5.88 -61.36 73.75
CA LYS A 910 -4.52 -60.87 74.02
C LYS A 910 -4.52 -59.81 75.12
N LEU A 911 -3.36 -59.61 75.78
CA LEU A 911 -3.19 -58.71 76.93
C LEU A 911 -4.25 -58.93 78.03
N ASN A 912 -4.66 -60.18 78.27
CA ASN A 912 -5.71 -60.57 79.23
C ASN A 912 -7.08 -59.86 79.06
N TYR A 913 -7.27 -59.12 77.96
CA TYR A 913 -8.42 -58.26 77.77
C TYR A 913 -9.69 -59.12 77.66
N THR A 914 -10.63 -58.91 78.57
CA THR A 914 -11.74 -59.84 78.80
C THR A 914 -13.08 -59.22 78.42
N ARG A 915 -13.90 -59.94 77.63
CA ARG A 915 -15.32 -59.64 77.44
C ARG A 915 -16.17 -60.75 78.06
N GLU A 916 -17.21 -60.36 78.81
CA GLU A 916 -18.04 -61.28 79.58
C GLU A 916 -19.46 -61.38 79.02
N SER A 917 -20.09 -62.55 79.10
CA SER A 917 -21.52 -62.72 78.82
C SER A 917 -22.38 -62.10 79.91
N ASP A 918 -23.68 -61.95 79.64
CA ASP A 918 -24.64 -61.70 80.70
C ASP A 918 -24.64 -62.86 81.73
N VAL A 919 -25.11 -62.55 82.93
CA VAL A 919 -25.17 -63.49 84.06
C VAL A 919 -26.46 -64.31 83.98
N ILE A 920 -26.33 -65.65 83.94
CA ILE A 920 -27.42 -66.58 84.20
C ILE A 920 -27.43 -67.02 85.67
N THR A 921 -28.50 -67.66 86.12
CA THR A 921 -28.66 -68.06 87.53
C THR A 921 -29.23 -69.47 87.65
N VAL A 922 -28.65 -70.32 88.51
CA VAL A 922 -28.94 -71.76 88.63
C VAL A 922 -29.07 -72.16 90.11
N ASN A 923 -29.88 -73.18 90.45
CA ASN A 923 -30.19 -73.55 91.84
C ASN A 923 -30.25 -75.09 92.02
N THR A 924 -29.48 -75.65 92.96
CA THR A 924 -29.20 -77.09 93.11
C THR A 924 -30.17 -77.82 94.05
N GLN A 925 -30.76 -78.94 93.63
CA GLN A 925 -31.73 -79.72 94.43
C GLN A 925 -31.48 -81.24 94.40
N SER A 926 -32.16 -82.01 95.26
CA SER A 926 -31.84 -83.41 95.60
C SER A 926 -33.00 -84.37 95.35
N ASP A 927 -32.73 -85.49 94.68
CA ASP A 927 -33.72 -86.37 94.05
C ASP A 927 -34.27 -87.54 94.91
N MET A 928 -35.56 -87.86 94.74
CA MET A 928 -36.13 -89.23 94.74
C MET A 928 -37.62 -89.21 94.36
N ARG A 929 -38.09 -90.26 93.67
CA ARG A 929 -39.36 -90.30 92.89
C ARG A 929 -40.65 -90.41 93.72
N SER A 930 -41.73 -89.72 93.31
CA SER A 930 -43.08 -90.32 93.08
C SER A 930 -44.18 -89.33 92.58
N SER A 931 -45.25 -89.92 92.01
CA SER A 931 -46.63 -89.42 91.81
C SER A 931 -46.98 -88.23 90.87
N ALA A 932 -47.73 -88.59 89.83
CA ALA A 932 -49.01 -88.00 89.38
C ALA A 932 -49.22 -86.46 89.33
N GLY A 933 -49.28 -85.92 88.09
CA GLY A 933 -49.56 -84.52 87.80
C GLY A 933 -51.03 -84.11 87.56
N LEU A 934 -51.17 -82.80 87.37
CA LEU A 934 -52.24 -81.99 86.74
C LEU A 934 -51.55 -80.65 86.40
N LYS A 935 -51.44 -80.15 85.16
CA LYS A 935 -52.46 -79.72 84.17
C LYS A 935 -53.25 -78.48 84.64
N ILE A 936 -53.58 -77.58 83.69
CA ILE A 936 -54.24 -76.25 83.80
C ILE A 936 -53.23 -75.07 83.87
N SER A 937 -53.36 -73.92 83.17
CA SER A 937 -54.05 -73.59 81.89
C SER A 937 -53.79 -72.11 81.48
N GLN A 938 -53.93 -71.76 80.18
CA GLN A 938 -54.26 -70.38 79.68
C GLN A 938 -53.19 -69.28 79.96
N PHE A 939 -53.11 -68.09 79.36
CA PHE A 939 -53.72 -67.32 78.23
C PHE A 939 -52.62 -66.30 77.78
N PHE A 940 -52.59 -65.57 76.66
CA PHE A 940 -53.39 -65.38 75.42
C PHE A 940 -52.37 -64.93 74.33
N ALA A 941 -52.46 -65.24 73.03
CA ALA A 941 -53.37 -64.76 71.97
C ALA A 941 -53.27 -63.26 71.59
N TYR A 942 -53.36 -63.00 70.27
CA TYR A 942 -53.40 -61.68 69.57
C TYR A 942 -52.11 -60.83 69.56
N THR A 943 -51.76 -60.08 68.50
CA THR A 943 -51.90 -60.25 67.02
C THR A 943 -51.21 -59.08 66.30
N SER A 944 -50.47 -59.36 65.21
CA SER A 944 -50.28 -58.44 64.06
C SER A 944 -49.57 -57.10 64.37
N ARG A 945 -49.22 -56.19 63.44
CA ARG A 945 -49.10 -56.13 61.95
C ARG A 945 -48.29 -54.85 61.63
N ILE A 946 -47.79 -54.70 60.38
CA ILE A 946 -47.41 -53.39 59.76
C ILE A 946 -46.18 -52.71 60.43
N THR A 947 -45.13 -52.22 59.77
CA THR A 947 -44.66 -52.14 58.36
C THR A 947 -43.11 -52.32 58.41
N GLY A 948 -42.36 -52.67 57.36
CA GLY A 948 -42.18 -51.93 56.10
C GLY A 948 -41.08 -50.87 56.26
N TRP A 949 -40.17 -50.75 55.26
CA TRP A 949 -38.85 -50.07 55.32
C TRP A 949 -37.82 -50.83 56.18
N LYS A 950 -36.51 -50.77 55.90
CA LYS A 950 -35.81 -50.07 54.81
C LYS A 950 -35.50 -51.00 53.64
#